data_AF-A0A6P6XFZ7-F1
#
_entry.id   AF-A0A6P6XFZ7-F1
#
_cell.length_a   1.000
_cell.length_b   1.000
_cell.length_c   1.000
_cell.angle_alpha   90.00
_cell.angle_beta   90.00
_cell.angle_gamma   90.00
#
_symmetry.space_group_name_H-M   'P 1'
#
loop_
_entity.id
_entity.type
_entity.pdbx_description
1 polymer ?
#
loop_
_entity_poly.entity_id
_entity_poly.type
_entity_poly.pdbx_seq_one_letter_code
_entity_poly.pdbx_strand_id
1 'polypeptide(L)'
;MVECTCKCKLDFEPFELLIWSETVKLDYFGNISGNKIFLATKLIFFLDLLECNAALSESHTFHIEKNGSGPKFSRWYQLWTHFILLWAVYSSFFTPLEFAFFRGLPENLFLLDIAGQFAFLIDIVVRFFVAYRQPHSHCMVYSHSRIAIRYLKSQFMLDLLGCFPWDYIYKASGRKEPVRYLLWIRLSRALRVTDFFKKLEKDVRINYLFARIINLFVVELYCTHTAACIFYYLATTLPPSEEGYTWIGSLQMGSYKYTHFREIDLWTRYITSLYFAIVTMVTVGYGDIHAVNTKEMIFVMIYISFDMILGAYLLGNMTALIVKGSKTERFRDVMADLISFMNRNRLGKDLRMEIERHVRLQYESGYTSASALQDLPVSIRTKVSQKSYEPYIRKVPLLKGCSDEIINHMALNVHEEFFLPGELIIEQGSMADQLYFVCHGKLDEVRRYENEREEPLLSLETHSTFGEVSVLCNVPIPYTIRVVQLCRLLRIDKQHFLDILDTYFLDGRIIINNLLEGVQGKESNIENIIKESKTTLHIAKHESELAMKLNCATYDGDLYRLRCFIGAGADPNMSDYNDRSPLHVAARKGYEDIAQFLIEKDANVNAKDYFGNTPLLEAVRNEHDEVASLLVNAGATLMLDHVGTFLCEAVASRELEFLKRLLFNGANPNAKNFDMRTPLHIAASEGLYPASVSLLEAGASVLSVDRWGKTPVDEARVGGNKSLINLLENAKRAQLSEFSESFERNQGSVIIEQEQRKCTVFPSHPWDNLDGRRTGVVLWVPQNMDDLIRTAKEQLKVYNGSCILSENGGKILDVRMISDNQNLFLVNEAS
;
A
#
# COMPACT_ATOMS: atom_id res chain seq x y z
N MET A 1 -36.68 14.78 18.43
CA MET A 1 -37.72 14.04 19.18
C MET A 1 -36.99 13.05 20.06
N VAL A 2 -36.85 13.19 21.38
CA VAL A 2 -37.72 13.80 22.40
C VAL A 2 -36.83 14.58 23.38
N GLU A 3 -37.24 15.81 23.70
CA GLU A 3 -36.70 16.65 24.77
C GLU A 3 -37.13 16.10 26.14
N CYS A 4 -36.21 16.05 27.09
CA CYS A 4 -36.54 16.13 28.51
C CYS A 4 -35.68 17.22 29.14
N THR A 5 -36.31 18.37 29.33
CA THR A 5 -35.78 19.58 29.95
C THR A 5 -35.91 19.47 31.47
N CYS A 6 -34.80 19.40 32.19
CA CYS A 6 -34.73 19.77 33.60
C CYS A 6 -33.75 20.93 33.76
N LYS A 7 -34.31 22.15 33.80
CA LYS A 7 -33.65 23.37 34.24
C LYS A 7 -33.47 23.30 35.76
N CYS A 8 -32.25 23.08 36.23
CA CYS A 8 -31.81 23.57 37.54
C CYS A 8 -30.78 24.66 37.30
N LYS A 9 -31.22 25.89 37.52
CA LYS A 9 -30.43 27.12 37.52
C LYS A 9 -29.80 27.21 38.91
N LEU A 10 -28.49 27.07 39.01
CA LEU A 10 -27.71 27.41 40.21
C LEU A 10 -26.47 28.14 39.74
N ASP A 11 -26.45 29.41 40.10
CA ASP A 11 -25.47 30.40 39.71
C ASP A 11 -24.07 30.03 40.24
N PHE A 12 -23.07 30.24 39.40
CA PHE A 12 -21.66 30.21 39.78
C PHE A 12 -21.30 31.57 40.41
N GLU A 13 -20.89 31.57 41.68
CA GLU A 13 -20.04 32.61 42.26
C GLU A 13 -18.85 31.97 43.01
N PRO A 14 -17.71 32.69 43.11
CA PRO A 14 -16.38 32.09 43.23
C PRO A 14 -15.98 31.74 44.67
N PHE A 15 -15.09 30.76 44.78
CA PHE A 15 -14.38 30.38 46.01
C PHE A 15 -13.63 31.58 46.62
N GLU A 16 -14.10 32.07 47.77
CA GLU A 16 -13.28 32.85 48.70
C GLU A 16 -12.56 31.94 49.70
N LEU A 17 -11.25 32.18 49.81
CA LEU A 17 -10.33 31.65 50.81
C LEU A 17 -10.74 32.14 52.21
N LEU A 18 -11.34 31.27 53.02
CA LEU A 18 -11.56 31.53 54.44
C LEU A 18 -10.43 30.94 55.29
N ILE A 19 -9.52 31.85 55.64
CA ILE A 19 -8.49 31.74 56.68
C ILE A 19 -9.19 31.43 58.01
N TRP A 20 -8.90 30.27 58.60
CA TRP A 20 -9.28 29.98 59.98
C TRP A 20 -8.27 30.60 60.94
N SER A 21 -8.55 31.80 61.43
CA SER A 21 -8.10 32.24 62.75
C SER A 21 -9.23 31.95 63.74
N GLU A 22 -9.03 31.00 64.65
CA GLU A 22 -9.72 31.09 65.94
C GLU A 22 -8.91 30.36 67.03
N THR A 23 -8.47 31.19 67.96
CA THR A 23 -7.88 30.87 69.26
C THR A 23 -8.83 30.01 70.11
N VAL A 24 -8.44 28.77 70.42
CA VAL A 24 -9.02 28.01 71.53
C VAL A 24 -7.95 27.84 72.61
N LYS A 25 -8.15 28.57 73.70
CA LYS A 25 -7.39 28.42 74.95
C LYS A 25 -7.60 27.01 75.52
N LEU A 26 -6.47 26.39 75.86
CA LEU A 26 -6.34 25.31 76.81
C LEU A 26 -6.94 25.72 78.16
N ASP A 27 -7.88 24.94 78.69
CA ASP A 27 -8.00 24.63 80.11
C ASP A 27 -8.92 23.41 80.30
N TYR A 28 -8.59 22.56 81.29
CA TYR A 28 -9.23 21.29 81.68
C TYR A 28 -8.78 20.00 80.98
N PHE A 29 -7.59 19.52 81.34
CA PHE A 29 -7.29 18.08 81.38
C PHE A 29 -7.45 17.57 82.82
N GLY A 30 -8.60 16.96 83.11
CA GLY A 30 -8.86 16.20 84.31
C GLY A 30 -9.61 14.91 83.97
N ASN A 31 -8.93 13.79 84.21
CA ASN A 31 -9.40 12.40 84.18
C ASN A 31 -9.65 11.67 82.85
N ILE A 32 -8.82 10.63 82.70
CA ILE A 32 -8.76 9.58 81.69
C ILE A 32 -9.74 8.47 82.11
N SER A 33 -10.80 8.23 81.33
CA SER A 33 -11.42 6.89 81.20
C SER A 33 -12.50 6.72 80.11
N GLY A 34 -12.91 7.75 79.36
CA GLY A 34 -14.01 7.62 78.37
C GLY A 34 -13.65 7.57 76.87
N ASN A 35 -12.41 7.88 76.47
CA ASN A 35 -12.11 8.30 75.09
C ASN A 35 -11.71 7.21 74.07
N LYS A 36 -11.94 5.93 74.35
CA LYS A 36 -11.73 4.87 73.33
C LYS A 36 -12.90 4.70 72.38
N ILE A 37 -14.11 5.10 72.77
CA ILE A 37 -15.32 4.97 71.93
C ILE A 37 -15.48 6.21 71.04
N PHE A 38 -15.19 7.41 71.54
CA PHE A 38 -15.42 8.68 70.82
C PHE A 38 -14.53 8.89 69.58
N LEU A 39 -13.28 8.39 69.59
CA LEU A 39 -12.41 8.41 68.41
C LEU A 39 -12.82 7.34 67.39
N ALA A 40 -13.32 6.19 67.83
CA ALA A 40 -13.81 5.15 66.93
C ALA A 40 -15.12 5.56 66.24
N THR A 41 -16.04 6.24 66.95
CA THR A 41 -17.27 6.76 66.33
C THR A 41 -16.99 7.93 65.38
N LYS A 42 -16.02 8.80 65.66
CA LYS A 42 -15.59 9.84 64.71
C LYS A 42 -14.81 9.29 63.52
N LEU A 43 -14.03 8.22 63.70
CA LEU A 43 -13.36 7.53 62.59
C LEU A 43 -14.39 6.79 61.72
N ILE A 44 -15.41 6.18 62.30
CA ILE A 44 -16.54 5.57 61.57
C ILE A 44 -17.37 6.65 60.88
N PHE A 45 -17.67 7.78 61.53
CA PHE A 45 -18.39 8.90 60.89
C PHE A 45 -17.58 9.57 59.79
N PHE A 46 -16.24 9.58 59.88
CA PHE A 46 -15.32 10.08 58.84
C PHE A 46 -15.12 9.06 57.71
N LEU A 47 -15.17 7.76 58.02
CA LEU A 47 -15.22 6.67 57.04
C LEU A 47 -16.58 6.62 56.33
N ASP A 48 -17.69 6.91 57.01
CA ASP A 48 -19.04 7.07 56.46
C ASP A 48 -19.15 8.37 55.64
N LEU A 49 -18.43 9.44 56.02
CA LEU A 49 -18.30 10.65 55.18
C LEU A 49 -17.44 10.39 53.94
N LEU A 50 -16.43 9.53 54.05
CA LEU A 50 -15.61 9.05 52.93
C LEU A 50 -16.38 8.05 52.05
N GLU A 51 -17.26 7.22 52.60
CA GLU A 51 -18.19 6.37 51.86
C GLU A 51 -19.31 7.18 51.23
N CYS A 52 -19.84 8.23 51.87
CA CYS A 52 -20.79 9.17 51.26
C CYS A 52 -20.14 10.02 50.17
N ASN A 53 -18.89 10.46 50.31
CA ASN A 53 -18.14 11.10 49.24
C ASN A 53 -17.67 10.10 48.16
N ALA A 54 -17.44 8.83 48.51
CA ALA A 54 -17.17 7.77 47.53
C ALA A 54 -18.44 7.37 46.77
N ALA A 55 -19.62 7.43 47.41
CA ALA A 55 -20.94 7.23 46.81
C ALA A 55 -21.39 8.45 45.97
N LEU A 56 -21.07 9.68 46.39
CA LEU A 56 -21.19 10.87 45.52
C LEU A 56 -20.18 10.84 44.36
N SER A 57 -19.04 10.17 44.56
CA SER A 57 -18.06 9.80 43.54
C SER A 57 -18.46 8.53 42.76
N GLU A 58 -19.60 7.87 43.00
CA GLU A 58 -20.11 6.81 42.11
C GLU A 58 -20.62 7.39 40.78
N SER A 59 -20.90 8.70 40.71
CA SER A 59 -21.14 9.39 39.43
C SER A 59 -19.84 9.73 38.67
N HIS A 60 -18.70 9.69 39.36
CA HIS A 60 -17.37 9.98 38.84
C HIS A 60 -16.37 8.87 39.17
N THR A 61 -16.82 7.61 39.22
CA THR A 61 -15.91 6.46 39.28
C THR A 61 -14.93 6.60 38.14
N PHE A 62 -13.64 6.49 38.47
CA PHE A 62 -12.45 6.51 37.63
C PHE A 62 -12.61 5.69 36.32
N HIS A 63 -13.42 6.21 35.39
CA HIS A 63 -13.58 5.68 34.05
C HIS A 63 -12.33 6.08 33.29
N ILE A 64 -11.41 5.13 33.14
CA ILE A 64 -10.46 5.17 32.05
C ILE A 64 -11.30 5.14 30.77
N GLU A 65 -11.35 6.25 30.04
CA GLU A 65 -12.02 6.34 28.74
C GLU A 65 -11.59 5.15 27.86
N LYS A 66 -12.55 4.33 27.44
CA LYS A 66 -12.37 3.37 26.34
C LYS A 66 -12.38 4.12 25.01
N ASN A 67 -11.41 5.01 24.80
CA ASN A 67 -11.05 5.45 23.46
C ASN A 67 -9.76 4.73 23.08
N GLY A 68 -9.68 4.20 21.86
CA GLY A 68 -8.71 3.21 21.36
C GLY A 68 -7.21 3.57 21.40
N SER A 69 -6.78 4.45 22.30
CA SER A 69 -5.41 4.88 22.56
C SER A 69 -5.00 4.58 24.01
N GLY A 70 -4.89 3.30 24.37
CA GLY A 70 -4.29 2.85 25.64
C GLY A 70 -4.97 3.32 26.94
N PRO A 71 -4.55 2.79 28.11
CA PRO A 71 -5.13 3.16 29.39
C PRO A 71 -4.67 4.56 29.82
N LYS A 72 -5.53 5.57 29.68
CA LYS A 72 -5.33 6.89 30.27
C LYS A 72 -5.75 6.86 31.73
N PHE A 73 -4.79 6.87 32.64
CA PHE A 73 -5.08 7.15 34.05
C PHE A 73 -5.73 8.54 34.17
N SER A 74 -6.69 8.68 35.07
CA SER A 74 -7.30 9.99 35.38
C SER A 74 -6.20 11.02 35.66
N ARG A 75 -6.33 12.22 35.09
CA ARG A 75 -5.41 13.34 35.32
C ARG A 75 -5.20 13.61 36.82
N TRP A 76 -6.25 13.41 37.62
CA TRP A 76 -6.19 13.50 39.08
C TRP A 76 -5.23 12.51 39.72
N TYR A 77 -5.26 11.23 39.31
CA TYR A 77 -4.36 10.21 39.85
C TYR A 77 -2.91 10.47 39.43
N GLN A 78 -2.69 10.98 38.21
CA GLN A 78 -1.36 11.39 37.77
C GLN A 78 -0.82 12.54 38.62
N LEU A 79 -1.61 13.58 38.84
CA LEU A 79 -1.23 14.70 39.72
C LEU A 79 -0.96 14.23 41.15
N TRP A 80 -1.82 13.37 41.70
CA TRP A 80 -1.63 12.75 43.01
C TRP A 80 -0.32 11.95 43.10
N THR A 81 -0.01 11.16 42.06
CA THR A 81 1.24 10.40 42.01
C THR A 81 2.47 11.32 42.01
N HIS A 82 2.43 12.45 41.28
CA HIS A 82 3.53 13.43 41.29
C HIS A 82 3.63 14.15 42.63
N PHE A 83 2.50 14.52 43.25
CA PHE A 83 2.45 15.10 44.58
C PHE A 83 3.08 14.19 45.64
N ILE A 84 2.69 12.91 45.64
CA ILE A 84 3.25 11.88 46.52
C ILE A 84 4.72 11.60 46.22
N LEU A 85 5.14 11.66 44.96
CA LEU A 85 6.55 11.52 44.59
C LEU A 85 7.40 12.67 45.16
N LEU A 86 6.93 13.92 45.02
CA LEU A 86 7.62 15.08 45.59
C LEU A 86 7.78 14.93 47.10
N TRP A 87 6.72 14.49 47.77
CA TRP A 87 6.76 14.24 49.20
C TRP A 87 7.66 13.05 49.59
N ALA A 88 7.72 12.00 48.75
CA ALA A 88 8.63 10.89 48.94
C ALA A 88 10.10 11.31 48.84
N VAL A 89 10.44 12.15 47.85
CA VAL A 89 11.80 12.71 47.70
C VAL A 89 12.18 13.53 48.93
N TYR A 90 11.31 14.47 49.33
CA TYR A 90 11.52 15.29 50.53
C TYR A 90 11.71 14.41 51.78
N SER A 91 10.79 13.48 52.02
CA SER A 91 10.82 12.65 53.22
C SER A 91 12.01 11.68 53.25
N SER A 92 12.38 11.06 52.12
CA SER A 92 13.52 10.15 52.08
C SER A 92 14.84 10.89 52.32
N PHE A 93 14.97 12.10 51.78
CA PHE A 93 16.15 12.93 51.99
C PHE A 93 16.19 13.52 53.40
N PHE A 94 15.04 13.89 53.98
CA PHE A 94 14.99 14.47 55.32
C PHE A 94 15.21 13.44 56.44
N THR A 95 14.88 12.16 56.24
CA THR A 95 14.95 11.14 57.31
C THR A 95 16.37 10.94 57.88
N PRO A 96 17.45 10.82 57.08
CA PRO A 96 18.81 10.74 57.62
C PRO A 96 19.23 12.00 58.38
N LEU A 97 18.81 13.17 57.90
CA LEU A 97 19.06 14.46 58.54
C LEU A 97 18.34 14.56 59.90
N GLU A 98 17.06 14.20 59.94
CA GLU A 98 16.24 14.08 61.16
C GLU A 98 16.93 13.16 62.17
N PHE A 99 17.34 11.97 61.72
CA PHE A 99 17.98 10.97 62.55
C PHE A 99 19.33 11.42 63.11
N ALA A 100 20.13 12.18 62.36
CA ALA A 100 21.48 12.57 62.80
C ALA A 100 21.51 13.87 63.61
N PHE A 101 20.84 14.92 63.13
CA PHE A 101 20.99 16.27 63.66
C PHE A 101 19.96 16.65 64.73
N PHE A 102 18.80 15.99 64.75
CA PHE A 102 17.69 16.33 65.65
C PHE A 102 17.47 15.25 66.71
N ARG A 103 17.50 15.62 67.99
CA ARG A 103 17.07 14.78 69.12
C ARG A 103 15.63 15.09 69.53
N GLY A 104 14.75 15.13 68.54
CA GLY A 104 13.37 15.61 68.61
C GLY A 104 13.14 16.80 67.68
N LEU A 105 12.12 16.73 66.84
CA LEU A 105 11.82 17.79 65.86
C LEU A 105 11.32 19.09 66.56
N PRO A 106 11.75 20.27 66.07
CA PRO A 106 11.14 21.55 66.44
C PRO A 106 9.71 21.65 65.89
N GLU A 107 8.85 22.46 66.51
CA GLU A 107 7.40 22.47 66.27
C GLU A 107 7.01 22.65 64.79
N ASN A 108 7.68 23.56 64.07
CA ASN A 108 7.39 23.82 62.65
C ASN A 108 7.69 22.61 61.75
N LEU A 109 8.80 21.92 61.99
CA LEU A 109 9.18 20.72 61.22
C LEU A 109 8.34 19.51 61.62
N PHE A 110 7.88 19.47 62.87
CA PHE A 110 7.00 18.43 63.36
C PHE A 110 5.62 18.47 62.71
N LEU A 111 5.02 19.67 62.56
CA LEU A 111 3.76 19.84 61.81
C LEU A 111 3.90 19.39 60.35
N LEU A 112 5.04 19.71 59.73
CA LEU A 112 5.34 19.31 58.36
C LEU A 112 5.47 17.78 58.23
N ASP A 113 6.16 17.11 59.17
CA ASP A 113 6.26 15.64 59.18
C ASP A 113 4.88 14.96 59.35
N ILE A 114 4.02 15.49 60.22
CA ILE A 114 2.64 14.98 60.39
C ILE A 114 1.83 15.14 59.10
N ALA A 115 1.87 16.32 58.47
CA ALA A 115 1.16 16.56 57.21
C ALA A 115 1.57 15.54 56.13
N GLY A 116 2.87 15.20 56.11
CA GLY A 116 3.41 14.18 55.24
C GLY A 116 2.94 12.76 55.52
N GLN A 117 2.92 12.37 56.79
CA GLN A 117 2.40 11.07 57.20
C GLN A 117 0.93 10.91 56.81
N PHE A 118 0.14 11.98 56.96
CA PHE A 118 -1.26 11.99 56.55
C PHE A 118 -1.41 11.84 55.03
N ALA A 119 -0.60 12.53 54.24
CA ALA A 119 -0.58 12.38 52.78
C ALA A 119 -0.27 10.94 52.34
N PHE A 120 0.71 10.29 52.98
CA PHE A 120 1.02 8.88 52.69
C PHE A 120 -0.07 7.91 53.17
N LEU A 121 -0.75 8.21 54.27
CA LEU A 121 -1.89 7.42 54.73
C LEU A 121 -3.03 7.47 53.72
N ILE A 122 -3.33 8.64 53.17
CA ILE A 122 -4.30 8.79 52.06
C ILE A 122 -3.83 7.96 50.86
N ASP A 123 -2.54 7.98 50.52
CA ASP A 123 -2.01 7.20 49.39
C ASP A 123 -2.17 5.69 49.58
N ILE A 124 -2.03 5.17 50.82
CA ILE A 124 -2.30 3.76 51.14
C ILE A 124 -3.77 3.42 50.80
N VAL A 125 -4.71 4.29 51.21
CA VAL A 125 -6.14 4.11 50.92
C VAL A 125 -6.38 4.13 49.41
N VAL A 126 -5.84 5.12 48.70
CA VAL A 126 -5.98 5.24 47.24
C VAL A 126 -5.47 3.99 46.53
N ARG A 127 -4.35 3.40 46.96
CA ARG A 127 -3.76 2.19 46.34
C ARG A 127 -4.67 0.96 46.35
N PHE A 128 -5.59 0.84 47.31
CA PHE A 128 -6.58 -0.26 47.31
C PHE A 128 -7.59 -0.17 46.16
N PHE A 129 -7.76 1.02 45.56
CA PHE A 129 -8.69 1.27 44.46
C PHE A 129 -8.01 1.40 43.10
N VAL A 130 -6.67 1.31 43.04
CA VAL A 130 -5.93 1.47 41.78
C VAL A 130 -5.83 0.13 41.03
N ALA A 131 -6.40 0.10 39.82
CA ALA A 131 -6.27 -1.02 38.90
C ALA A 131 -4.81 -1.25 38.47
N TYR A 132 -4.43 -2.51 38.29
CA TYR A 132 -3.08 -2.87 37.88
C TYR A 132 -3.06 -3.70 36.60
N ARG A 133 -1.93 -3.67 35.89
CA ARG A 133 -1.66 -4.53 34.74
C ARG A 133 -1.04 -5.84 35.19
N GLN A 134 -1.62 -6.97 34.78
CA GLN A 134 -1.11 -8.29 35.13
C GLN A 134 0.12 -8.63 34.25
N PRO A 135 1.23 -9.18 34.81
CA PRO A 135 2.47 -9.39 34.05
C PRO A 135 2.33 -10.36 32.87
N HIS A 136 1.53 -11.42 33.00
CA HIS A 136 1.43 -12.50 32.00
C HIS A 136 0.37 -12.22 30.94
N SER A 137 -0.83 -11.81 31.35
CA SER A 137 -1.95 -11.56 30.44
C SER A 137 -1.93 -10.15 29.85
N HIS A 138 -1.13 -9.25 30.41
CA HIS A 138 -1.11 -7.82 30.06
C HIS A 138 -2.46 -7.09 30.16
N CYS A 139 -3.50 -7.74 30.67
CA CYS A 139 -4.82 -7.18 30.90
C CYS A 139 -4.85 -6.32 32.17
N MET A 140 -5.74 -5.33 32.17
CA MET A 140 -6.05 -4.54 33.36
C MET A 140 -7.00 -5.33 34.27
N VAL A 141 -6.64 -5.45 35.55
CA VAL A 141 -7.46 -6.10 36.57
C VAL A 141 -8.14 -5.03 37.41
N TYR A 142 -9.47 -5.04 37.43
CA TYR A 142 -10.32 -4.06 38.13
C TYR A 142 -10.96 -4.62 39.40
N SER A 143 -10.79 -5.91 39.72
CA SER A 143 -11.44 -6.51 40.88
C SER A 143 -10.78 -6.12 42.19
N HIS A 144 -11.53 -5.41 43.05
CA HIS A 144 -11.09 -4.91 44.35
C HIS A 144 -10.43 -5.98 45.23
N SER A 145 -10.98 -7.19 45.31
CA SER A 145 -10.42 -8.28 46.11
C SER A 145 -9.02 -8.70 45.66
N ARG A 146 -8.77 -8.76 44.33
CA ARG A 146 -7.46 -9.14 43.80
C ARG A 146 -6.44 -8.02 43.98
N ILE A 147 -6.87 -6.76 43.85
CA ILE A 147 -6.05 -5.57 44.12
C ILE A 147 -5.61 -5.56 45.59
N ALA A 148 -6.55 -5.72 46.52
CA ALA A 148 -6.29 -5.75 47.95
C ALA A 148 -5.33 -6.88 48.36
N ILE A 149 -5.56 -8.11 47.89
CA ILE A 149 -4.67 -9.25 48.20
C ILE A 149 -3.25 -9.02 47.68
N ARG A 150 -3.12 -8.45 46.47
CA ARG A 150 -1.81 -8.12 45.90
C ARG A 150 -1.08 -7.08 46.75
N TYR A 151 -1.77 -6.01 47.14
CA TYR A 151 -1.14 -4.93 47.91
C TYR A 151 -0.76 -5.40 49.33
N LEU A 152 -1.66 -6.13 49.99
CA LEU A 152 -1.44 -6.69 51.32
C LEU A 152 -0.24 -7.65 51.38
N LYS A 153 -0.03 -8.48 50.35
CA LYS A 153 1.11 -9.41 50.26
C LYS A 153 2.44 -8.76 49.87
N SER A 154 2.43 -7.51 49.38
CA SER A 154 3.64 -6.85 48.86
C SER A 154 4.18 -5.80 49.85
N GLN A 155 3.84 -4.52 49.67
CA GLN A 155 4.46 -3.41 50.38
C GLN A 155 3.60 -2.82 51.50
N PHE A 156 2.38 -3.31 51.71
CA PHE A 156 1.44 -2.73 52.68
C PHE A 156 2.03 -2.55 54.09
N MET A 157 2.67 -3.60 54.65
CA MET A 157 3.22 -3.52 56.01
C MET A 157 4.35 -2.48 56.14
N LEU A 158 5.17 -2.31 55.11
CA LEU A 158 6.25 -1.32 55.10
C LEU A 158 5.69 0.10 54.92
N ASP A 159 4.72 0.29 54.03
CA ASP A 159 4.02 1.57 53.84
C ASP A 159 3.31 2.00 55.15
N LEU A 160 2.63 1.05 55.82
CA LEU A 160 1.93 1.31 57.08
C LEU A 160 2.89 1.67 58.22
N LEU A 161 3.95 0.87 58.42
CA LEU A 161 4.95 1.15 59.45
C LEU A 161 5.71 2.46 59.18
N GLY A 162 5.90 2.81 57.91
CA GLY A 162 6.50 4.06 57.50
C GLY A 162 5.62 5.29 57.79
N CYS A 163 4.30 5.14 57.99
CA CYS A 163 3.39 6.25 58.29
C CYS A 163 3.26 6.56 59.78
N PHE A 164 3.78 5.71 60.68
CA PHE A 164 3.69 5.98 62.12
C PHE A 164 4.52 7.22 62.54
N PRO A 165 4.01 8.04 63.50
CA PRO A 165 4.70 9.20 64.03
C PRO A 165 5.78 8.79 65.04
N TRP A 166 6.87 8.19 64.56
CA TRP A 166 7.95 7.68 65.41
C TRP A 166 8.64 8.75 66.27
N ASP A 167 8.72 10.02 65.83
CA ASP A 167 9.27 11.12 66.64
C ASP A 167 8.40 11.43 67.88
N TYR A 168 7.07 11.40 67.71
CA TYR A 168 6.14 11.58 68.83
C TYR A 168 6.25 10.41 69.82
N ILE A 169 6.32 9.17 69.30
CA ILE A 169 6.50 7.97 70.13
C ILE A 169 7.85 8.00 70.86
N TYR A 170 8.91 8.51 70.22
CA TYR A 170 10.22 8.71 70.85
C TYR A 170 10.16 9.70 72.01
N LYS A 171 9.51 10.85 71.82
CA LYS A 171 9.27 11.85 72.90
C LYS A 171 8.43 11.26 74.04
N ALA A 172 7.35 10.53 73.71
CA ALA A 172 6.46 9.90 74.69
C ALA A 172 7.09 8.73 75.45
N SER A 173 8.04 8.01 74.83
CA SER A 173 8.72 6.85 75.43
C SER A 173 9.87 7.22 76.38
N GLY A 174 10.07 8.52 76.65
CA GLY A 174 11.19 9.01 77.46
C GLY A 174 12.52 9.05 76.70
N ARG A 175 12.50 9.32 75.39
CA ARG A 175 13.69 9.50 74.53
C ARG A 175 14.61 8.28 74.46
N LYS A 176 14.03 7.08 74.43
CA LYS A 176 14.78 5.82 74.27
C LYS A 176 15.35 5.69 72.85
N GLU A 177 16.67 5.55 72.72
CA GLU A 177 17.36 5.41 71.43
C GLU A 177 16.84 4.27 70.53
N PRO A 178 16.41 3.09 71.03
CA PRO A 178 15.85 2.03 70.18
C PRO A 178 14.64 2.47 69.34
N VAL A 179 13.78 3.36 69.86
CA VAL A 179 12.60 3.87 69.15
C VAL A 179 13.03 4.78 67.99
N ARG A 180 14.14 5.49 68.14
CA ARG A 180 14.69 6.38 67.11
C ARG A 180 15.18 5.61 65.88
N TYR A 181 15.70 4.40 66.06
CA TYR A 181 16.09 3.56 64.92
C TYR A 181 14.91 3.17 64.02
N LEU A 182 13.67 3.14 64.53
CA LEU A 182 12.47 2.87 63.72
C LEU A 182 12.17 3.98 62.70
N LEU A 183 12.75 5.18 62.85
CA LEU A 183 12.66 6.24 61.84
C LEU A 183 13.23 5.79 60.49
N TRP A 184 14.23 4.91 60.46
CA TRP A 184 14.82 4.39 59.22
C TRP A 184 13.82 3.60 58.36
N ILE A 185 12.71 3.11 58.93
CA ILE A 185 11.63 2.46 58.16
C ILE A 185 11.03 3.43 57.13
N ARG A 186 11.06 4.75 57.39
CA ARG A 186 10.60 5.78 56.44
C ARG A 186 11.40 5.79 55.13
N LEU A 187 12.62 5.26 55.11
CA LEU A 187 13.40 5.14 53.87
C LEU A 187 12.77 4.19 52.84
N SER A 188 11.83 3.34 53.24
CA SER A 188 11.01 2.56 52.30
C SER A 188 10.30 3.43 51.26
N ARG A 189 10.04 4.71 51.57
CA ARG A 189 9.46 5.70 50.64
C ARG A 189 10.35 5.96 49.42
N ALA A 190 11.67 5.77 49.53
CA ALA A 190 12.61 5.90 48.41
C ALA A 190 12.32 4.90 47.27
N LEU A 191 11.65 3.78 47.55
CA LEU A 191 11.21 2.83 46.53
C LEU A 191 10.32 3.51 45.48
N ARG A 192 9.51 4.50 45.88
CA ARG A 192 8.64 5.28 44.98
C ARG A 192 9.46 6.11 43.98
N VAL A 193 10.60 6.65 44.42
CA VAL A 193 11.55 7.38 43.57
C VAL A 193 12.22 6.43 42.58
N THR A 194 12.64 5.25 43.03
CA THR A 194 13.24 4.24 42.12
C THR A 194 12.23 3.75 41.07
N ASP A 195 10.96 3.57 41.43
CA ASP A 195 9.92 3.17 40.49
C ASP A 195 9.56 4.29 39.51
N PHE A 196 9.70 5.55 39.91
CA PHE A 196 9.60 6.68 38.99
C PHE A 196 10.72 6.64 37.94
N PHE A 197 11.99 6.49 38.34
CA PHE A 197 13.10 6.40 37.37
C PHE A 197 12.98 5.18 36.45
N LYS A 198 12.53 4.02 36.95
CA LYS A 198 12.24 2.85 36.09
C LYS A 198 11.15 3.12 35.04
N LYS A 199 10.17 3.97 35.35
CA LYS A 199 9.14 4.38 34.38
C LYS A 199 9.69 5.43 33.41
N LEU A 200 10.48 6.37 33.91
CA LEU A 200 11.13 7.42 33.13
C LEU A 200 12.07 6.83 32.06
N GLU A 201 12.87 5.82 32.43
CA GLU A 201 13.78 5.11 31.52
C GLU A 201 13.05 4.34 30.41
N LYS A 202 11.78 3.98 30.62
CA LYS A 202 10.94 3.27 29.62
C LYS A 202 10.10 4.22 28.77
N ASP A 203 10.07 5.51 29.07
CA ASP A 203 9.32 6.49 28.29
C ASP A 203 10.10 6.84 27.03
N VAL A 204 9.54 6.49 25.87
CA VAL A 204 10.16 6.72 24.55
C VAL A 204 10.36 8.20 24.24
N ARG A 205 9.63 9.10 24.92
CA ARG A 205 9.75 10.55 24.74
C ARG A 205 11.02 11.13 25.35
N ILE A 206 11.67 10.40 26.26
CA ILE A 206 12.83 10.87 27.01
C ILE A 206 14.06 10.11 26.51
N ASN A 207 15.18 10.82 26.38
CA ASN A 207 16.43 10.17 26.04
C ASN A 207 16.87 9.23 27.16
N TYR A 208 16.96 7.94 26.84
CA TYR A 208 17.39 6.88 27.77
C TYR A 208 18.73 7.19 28.46
N LEU A 209 19.71 7.70 27.70
CA LEU A 209 21.04 8.03 28.24
C LEU A 209 20.94 9.08 29.35
N PHE A 210 20.16 10.14 29.10
CA PHE A 210 19.98 11.24 30.04
C PHE A 210 19.23 10.79 31.30
N ALA A 211 18.15 10.02 31.15
CA ALA A 211 17.39 9.49 32.28
C ALA A 211 18.25 8.61 33.20
N ARG A 212 19.13 7.77 32.61
CA ARG A 212 20.03 6.90 33.38
C ARG A 212 21.14 7.67 34.09
N ILE A 213 21.73 8.69 33.45
CA ILE A 213 22.75 9.54 34.09
C ILE A 213 22.16 10.25 35.32
N ILE A 214 20.97 10.81 35.19
CA ILE A 214 20.29 11.46 36.33
C ILE A 214 20.00 10.45 37.44
N ASN A 215 19.50 9.25 37.11
CA ASN A 215 19.22 8.21 38.09
C ASN A 215 20.50 7.83 38.89
N LEU A 216 21.62 7.61 38.21
CA LEU A 216 22.90 7.30 38.85
C LEU A 216 23.40 8.45 39.74
N PHE A 217 23.29 9.69 39.26
CA PHE A 217 23.64 10.88 40.05
C PHE A 217 22.79 11.02 41.32
N VAL A 218 21.48 10.75 41.24
CA VAL A 218 20.57 10.79 42.40
C VAL A 218 20.94 9.72 43.42
N VAL A 219 21.32 8.51 42.97
CA VAL A 219 21.77 7.43 43.87
C VAL A 219 23.06 7.83 44.60
N GLU A 220 24.03 8.38 43.89
CA GLU A 220 25.30 8.85 44.47
C GLU A 220 25.10 9.97 45.50
N LEU A 221 24.26 10.97 45.15
CA LEU A 221 23.88 12.06 46.05
C LEU A 221 23.20 11.53 47.32
N TYR A 222 22.35 10.51 47.20
CA TYR A 222 21.64 9.93 48.33
C TYR A 222 22.57 9.14 49.27
N CYS A 223 23.50 8.37 48.70
CA CYS A 223 24.50 7.62 49.45
C CYS A 223 25.43 8.55 50.24
N THR A 224 25.95 9.61 49.59
CA THR A 224 26.82 10.61 50.25
C THR A 224 26.11 11.38 51.34
N HIS A 225 24.89 11.84 51.08
CA HIS A 225 24.08 12.52 52.08
C HIS A 225 23.84 11.64 53.31
N THR A 226 23.48 10.37 53.09
CA THR A 226 23.22 9.42 54.18
C THR A 226 24.49 9.14 54.98
N ALA A 227 25.64 8.96 54.31
CA ALA A 227 26.93 8.78 54.96
C ALA A 227 27.35 10.00 55.79
N ALA A 228 27.18 11.21 55.27
CA ALA A 228 27.43 12.46 55.99
C ALA A 228 26.61 12.55 57.29
N CYS A 229 25.34 12.18 57.23
CA CYS A 229 24.48 12.13 58.41
C CYS A 229 24.95 11.08 59.42
N ILE A 230 25.40 9.91 58.98
CA ILE A 230 25.92 8.86 59.87
C ILE A 230 27.25 9.30 60.51
N PHE A 231 28.16 9.94 59.76
CA PHE A 231 29.40 10.49 60.30
C PHE A 231 29.13 11.50 61.43
N TYR A 232 28.17 12.41 61.22
CA TYR A 232 27.77 13.35 62.27
C TYR A 232 27.13 12.63 63.46
N TYR A 233 26.22 11.68 63.21
CA TYR A 233 25.56 10.90 64.26
C TYR A 233 26.57 10.21 65.16
N LEU A 234 27.58 9.53 64.59
CA LEU A 234 28.63 8.84 65.35
C LEU A 234 29.38 9.79 66.28
N ALA A 235 29.74 10.99 65.81
CA ALA A 235 30.39 12.00 66.64
C ALA A 235 29.50 12.46 67.80
N THR A 236 28.17 12.50 67.62
CA THR A 236 27.24 12.87 68.71
C THR A 236 26.97 11.76 69.72
N THR A 237 27.36 10.50 69.47
CA THR A 237 27.13 9.40 70.41
C THR A 237 28.02 9.46 71.66
N LEU A 238 29.14 10.19 71.59
CA LEU A 238 30.05 10.40 72.72
C LEU A 238 29.51 11.47 73.70
N PRO A 239 29.84 11.39 75.00
CA PRO A 239 29.45 12.40 75.97
C PRO A 239 30.12 13.76 75.68
N PRO A 240 29.54 14.90 76.13
CA PRO A 240 30.10 16.23 75.89
C PRO A 240 31.56 16.42 76.36
N SER A 241 31.98 15.67 77.39
CA SER A 241 33.34 15.71 77.94
C SER A 241 34.41 15.14 77.00
N GLU A 242 34.02 14.33 76.02
CA GLU A 242 34.92 13.62 75.10
C GLU A 242 34.76 14.10 73.65
N GLU A 243 34.17 15.29 73.43
CA GLU A 243 33.92 15.82 72.08
C GLU A 243 35.20 15.96 71.24
N GLY A 244 36.34 16.27 71.87
CA GLY A 244 37.64 16.33 71.19
C GLY A 244 38.16 15.00 70.62
N TYR A 245 37.59 13.85 71.05
CA TYR A 245 37.92 12.51 70.54
C TYR A 245 36.99 12.07 69.39
N THR A 246 36.63 13.01 68.51
CA THR A 246 35.81 12.80 67.31
C THR A 246 36.44 13.49 66.12
N TRP A 247 36.13 13.03 64.91
CA TRP A 247 36.62 13.64 63.66
C TRP A 247 36.32 15.14 63.56
N ILE A 248 35.17 15.60 64.08
CA ILE A 248 34.75 17.01 64.03
C ILE A 248 35.32 17.80 65.20
N GLY A 249 35.38 17.24 66.40
CA GLY A 249 35.88 17.94 67.59
C GLY A 249 37.40 18.11 67.61
N SER A 250 38.13 17.24 66.91
CA SER A 250 39.58 17.36 66.69
C SER A 250 39.95 18.33 65.55
N LEU A 251 38.95 18.82 64.81
CA LEU A 251 39.18 19.62 63.61
C LEU A 251 39.66 21.04 63.96
N GLN A 252 40.72 21.45 63.29
CA GLN A 252 41.24 22.82 63.33
C GLN A 252 41.38 23.35 61.90
N MET A 253 40.50 24.27 61.50
CA MET A 253 40.57 24.96 60.21
C MET A 253 41.05 26.40 60.44
N GLY A 254 42.33 26.65 60.13
CA GLY A 254 42.96 27.96 60.39
C GLY A 254 43.00 28.30 61.88
N SER A 255 42.42 29.45 62.26
CA SER A 255 42.33 29.91 63.66
C SER A 255 41.11 29.36 64.41
N TYR A 256 40.16 28.70 63.74
CA TYR A 256 38.93 28.21 64.35
C TYR A 256 39.06 26.75 64.79
N LYS A 257 38.67 26.46 66.03
CA LYS A 257 38.67 25.12 66.64
C LYS A 257 37.24 24.65 66.87
N TYR A 258 36.95 23.41 66.49
CA TYR A 258 35.60 22.83 66.58
C TYR A 258 35.34 22.08 67.90
N THR A 259 36.01 22.47 69.00
CA THR A 259 35.98 21.73 70.28
C THR A 259 34.59 21.60 70.90
N HIS A 260 33.68 22.55 70.65
CA HIS A 260 32.27 22.52 71.07
C HIS A 260 31.35 22.55 69.86
N PHE A 261 31.51 21.58 68.96
CA PHE A 261 30.81 21.58 67.68
C PHE A 261 29.27 21.56 67.80
N ARG A 262 28.70 21.19 68.95
CA ARG A 262 27.24 21.14 69.18
C ARG A 262 26.58 22.51 69.25
N GLU A 263 27.33 23.54 69.62
CA GLU A 263 26.85 24.93 69.73
C GLU A 263 26.90 25.67 68.39
N ILE A 264 27.62 25.10 67.41
CA ILE A 264 27.75 25.64 66.07
C ILE A 264 26.42 25.52 65.32
N ASP A 265 26.17 26.44 64.39
CA ASP A 265 25.01 26.39 63.51
C ASP A 265 24.89 25.04 62.78
N LEU A 266 23.66 24.59 62.57
CA LEU A 266 23.33 23.32 61.92
C LEU A 266 23.87 23.28 60.49
N TRP A 267 23.81 24.41 59.77
CA TRP A 267 24.30 24.51 58.40
C TRP A 267 25.79 24.19 58.31
N THR A 268 26.61 24.82 59.14
CA THR A 268 28.07 24.59 59.17
C THR A 268 28.38 23.13 59.50
N ARG A 269 27.73 22.55 60.52
CA ARG A 269 27.93 21.14 60.88
C ARG A 269 27.58 20.19 59.74
N TYR A 270 26.46 20.43 59.06
CA TYR A 270 26.02 19.61 57.95
C TYR A 270 26.99 19.72 56.76
N ILE A 271 27.40 20.92 56.38
CA ILE A 271 28.34 21.14 55.28
C ILE A 271 29.70 20.50 55.58
N THR A 272 30.23 20.62 56.80
CA THR A 272 31.50 19.97 57.17
C THR A 272 31.37 18.44 57.11
N SER A 273 30.24 17.88 57.56
CA SER A 273 30.00 16.43 57.49
C SER A 273 29.83 15.94 56.05
N LEU A 274 29.17 16.73 55.20
CA LEU A 274 29.00 16.45 53.78
C LEU A 274 30.34 16.53 53.04
N TYR A 275 31.15 17.53 53.36
CA TYR A 275 32.51 17.66 52.83
C TYR A 275 33.34 16.42 53.16
N PHE A 276 33.31 15.94 54.40
CA PHE A 276 34.03 14.73 54.80
C PHE A 276 33.55 13.48 54.02
N ALA A 277 32.24 13.32 53.84
CA ALA A 277 31.67 12.21 53.08
C ALA A 277 32.02 12.27 51.58
N ILE A 278 32.01 13.46 50.97
CA ILE A 278 32.34 13.67 49.55
C ILE A 278 33.84 13.44 49.31
N VAL A 279 34.73 13.99 50.13
CA VAL A 279 36.18 13.81 49.98
C VAL A 279 36.58 12.34 50.09
N THR A 280 35.88 11.60 50.95
CA THR A 280 36.07 10.16 51.09
C THR A 280 35.47 9.38 49.92
N MET A 281 34.29 9.78 49.40
CA MET A 281 33.64 9.16 48.23
C MET A 281 34.44 9.35 46.94
N VAL A 282 34.97 10.55 46.70
CA VAL A 282 35.79 10.79 45.50
C VAL A 282 37.20 10.21 45.68
N THR A 283 37.48 9.56 46.82
CA THR A 283 38.78 8.95 47.16
C THR A 283 39.96 9.93 47.12
N VAL A 284 39.69 11.23 47.32
CA VAL A 284 40.73 12.29 47.32
C VAL A 284 41.51 12.28 48.63
N GLY A 285 40.81 12.21 49.77
CA GLY A 285 41.40 12.03 51.09
C GLY A 285 42.47 13.06 51.47
N TYR A 286 42.12 14.34 51.57
CA TYR A 286 43.07 15.42 51.93
C TYR A 286 43.79 15.22 53.27
N GLY A 287 43.23 14.42 54.19
CA GLY A 287 43.81 14.11 55.50
C GLY A 287 43.56 15.18 56.57
N ASP A 288 42.90 16.27 56.21
CA ASP A 288 42.44 17.35 57.09
C ASP A 288 41.33 16.88 58.05
N ILE A 289 40.47 15.98 57.57
CA ILE A 289 39.45 15.29 58.36
C ILE A 289 39.72 13.79 58.33
N HIS A 290 39.82 13.18 59.52
CA HIS A 290 40.01 11.75 59.67
C HIS A 290 39.27 11.23 60.90
N ALA A 291 38.91 9.94 60.89
CA ALA A 291 38.30 9.29 62.04
C ALA A 291 39.30 9.20 63.21
N VAL A 292 38.85 9.60 64.39
CA VAL A 292 39.67 9.58 65.63
C VAL A 292 39.20 8.45 66.54
N ASN A 293 37.89 8.19 66.58
CA ASN A 293 37.30 7.15 67.40
C ASN A 293 37.29 5.79 66.68
N THR A 294 37.48 4.70 67.42
CA THR A 294 37.35 3.32 66.91
C THR A 294 36.03 3.06 66.17
N LYS A 295 34.91 3.61 66.65
CA LYS A 295 33.60 3.50 65.97
C LYS A 295 33.58 4.22 64.62
N GLU A 296 34.20 5.40 64.55
CA GLU A 296 34.32 6.18 63.32
C GLU A 296 35.24 5.46 62.33
N MET A 297 36.38 4.90 62.79
CA MET A 297 37.32 4.16 61.95
C MET A 297 36.63 2.95 61.29
N ILE A 298 35.88 2.17 62.07
CA ILE A 298 35.13 1.01 61.53
C ILE A 298 34.13 1.48 60.47
N PHE A 299 33.39 2.57 60.72
CA PHE A 299 32.43 3.09 59.75
C PHE A 299 33.11 3.64 58.49
N VAL A 300 34.22 4.37 58.61
CA VAL A 300 35.03 4.84 57.47
C VAL A 300 35.52 3.65 56.63
N MET A 301 36.01 2.57 57.26
CA MET A 301 36.43 1.36 56.53
C MET A 301 35.29 0.72 55.74
N ILE A 302 34.09 0.61 56.35
CA ILE A 302 32.90 0.10 55.67
C ILE A 302 32.49 1.03 54.53
N TYR A 303 32.50 2.35 54.76
CA TYR A 303 32.11 3.34 53.77
C TYR A 303 33.05 3.36 52.56
N ILE A 304 34.37 3.34 52.77
CA ILE A 304 35.35 3.22 51.68
C ILE A 304 35.14 1.94 50.88
N SER A 305 34.87 0.80 51.55
CA SER A 305 34.61 -0.47 50.87
C SER A 305 33.34 -0.41 50.02
N PHE A 306 32.25 0.18 50.55
CA PHE A 306 31.01 0.39 49.83
C PHE A 306 31.20 1.34 48.64
N ASP A 307 31.96 2.41 48.83
CA ASP A 307 32.24 3.42 47.83
C ASP A 307 33.06 2.87 46.66
N MET A 308 34.08 2.03 46.93
CA MET A 308 34.81 1.34 45.86
C MET A 308 33.87 0.47 44.98
N ILE A 309 32.89 -0.20 45.60
CA ILE A 309 31.90 -1.01 44.88
C ILE A 309 30.96 -0.10 44.07
N LEU A 310 30.49 1.00 44.67
CA LEU A 310 29.61 1.97 44.02
C LEU A 310 30.32 2.66 42.84
N GLY A 311 31.57 3.09 43.02
CA GLY A 311 32.41 3.68 41.97
C GLY A 311 32.63 2.72 40.81
N ALA A 312 32.92 1.44 41.08
CA ALA A 312 33.01 0.42 40.03
C ALA A 312 31.68 0.23 39.28
N TYR A 313 30.55 0.25 39.99
CA TYR A 313 29.22 0.21 39.38
C TYR A 313 28.95 1.44 38.50
N LEU A 314 29.24 2.65 38.98
CA LEU A 314 29.07 3.89 38.22
C LEU A 314 29.91 3.88 36.94
N LEU A 315 31.19 3.53 37.06
CA LEU A 315 32.11 3.45 35.92
C LEU A 315 31.61 2.42 34.89
N GLY A 316 31.23 1.22 35.34
CA GLY A 316 30.70 0.18 34.44
C GLY A 316 29.42 0.60 33.70
N ASN A 317 28.50 1.31 34.37
CA ASN A 317 27.30 1.83 33.72
C ASN A 317 27.63 2.93 32.71
N MET A 318 28.53 3.85 33.04
CA MET A 318 28.95 4.91 32.11
C MET A 318 29.66 4.33 30.88
N THR A 319 30.57 3.37 31.06
CA THR A 319 31.21 2.67 29.93
C THR A 319 30.18 1.97 29.04
N ALA A 320 29.21 1.25 29.62
CA ALA A 320 28.18 0.57 28.85
C ALA A 320 27.29 1.54 28.05
N LEU A 321 27.06 2.75 28.55
CA LEU A 321 26.30 3.79 27.86
C LEU A 321 27.08 4.39 26.69
N ILE A 322 28.37 4.66 26.88
CA ILE A 322 29.25 5.20 25.84
C ILE A 322 29.37 4.23 24.67
N VAL A 323 29.56 2.94 24.94
CA VAL A 323 29.71 1.89 23.91
C VAL A 323 28.41 1.68 23.13
N LYS A 324 27.25 1.58 23.80
CA LYS A 324 25.99 1.28 23.11
C LYS A 324 25.43 2.44 22.27
N GLY A 325 25.90 3.68 22.49
CA GLY A 325 25.34 4.88 21.87
C GLY A 325 25.90 5.22 20.49
N SER A 326 27.00 4.60 20.04
CA SER A 326 27.74 5.08 18.88
C SER A 326 27.30 4.42 17.58
N LYS A 327 26.44 5.12 16.81
CA LYS A 327 26.21 4.77 15.40
C LYS A 327 27.49 4.89 14.57
N THR A 328 28.34 5.85 14.93
CA THR A 328 29.62 6.13 14.27
C THR A 328 30.59 4.96 14.39
N GLU A 329 30.63 4.27 15.53
CA GLU A 329 31.48 3.09 15.73
C GLU A 329 31.09 1.97 14.75
N ARG A 330 29.82 1.60 14.71
CA ARG A 330 29.32 0.57 13.78
C ARG A 330 29.61 0.91 12.31
N PHE A 331 29.46 2.17 11.91
CA PHE A 331 29.85 2.62 10.57
C PHE A 331 31.35 2.44 10.31
N ARG A 332 32.20 2.79 11.27
CA ARG A 332 33.65 2.63 11.15
C ARG A 332 34.06 1.17 11.08
N ASP A 333 33.40 0.28 11.81
CA ASP A 333 33.65 -1.17 11.74
C ASP A 333 33.31 -1.71 10.35
N VAL A 334 32.10 -1.42 9.85
CA VAL A 334 31.67 -1.83 8.49
C VAL A 334 32.62 -1.26 7.43
N MET A 335 33.01 0.00 7.55
CA MET A 335 33.96 0.63 6.62
C MET A 335 35.35 -0.01 6.71
N ALA A 336 35.83 -0.36 7.90
CA ALA A 336 37.12 -1.03 8.08
C ALA A 336 37.12 -2.43 7.44
N ASP A 337 36.05 -3.20 7.62
CA ASP A 337 35.87 -4.50 6.98
C ASP A 337 35.86 -4.39 5.46
N LEU A 338 35.15 -3.39 4.91
CA LEU A 338 35.14 -3.12 3.48
C LEU A 338 36.52 -2.69 2.97
N ILE A 339 37.22 -1.78 3.67
CA ILE A 339 38.59 -1.39 3.31
C ILE A 339 39.51 -2.61 3.28
N SER A 340 39.39 -3.51 4.26
CA SER A 340 40.13 -4.78 4.29
C SER A 340 39.81 -5.65 3.08
N PHE A 341 38.53 -5.81 2.74
CA PHE A 341 38.08 -6.54 1.54
C PHE A 341 38.63 -5.93 0.24
N MET A 342 38.53 -4.61 0.08
CA MET A 342 39.02 -3.88 -1.10
C MET A 342 40.54 -4.00 -1.25
N ASN A 343 41.27 -3.99 -0.14
CA ASN A 343 42.72 -4.17 -0.10
C ASN A 343 43.12 -5.61 -0.46
N ARG A 344 42.44 -6.60 0.12
CA ARG A 344 42.68 -8.02 -0.16
C ARG A 344 42.46 -8.35 -1.64
N ASN A 345 41.46 -7.74 -2.27
CA ASN A 345 41.11 -7.97 -3.67
C ASN A 345 41.78 -6.97 -4.64
N ARG A 346 42.61 -6.04 -4.16
CA ARG A 346 43.32 -5.04 -4.97
C ARG A 346 42.41 -4.27 -5.94
N LEU A 347 41.23 -3.85 -5.47
CA LEU A 347 40.29 -3.08 -6.30
C LEU A 347 40.91 -1.75 -6.78
N GLY A 348 40.50 -1.29 -7.95
CA GLY A 348 40.93 0.00 -8.53
C GLY A 348 40.51 1.20 -7.68
N LYS A 349 41.15 2.36 -7.90
CA LYS A 349 40.89 3.59 -7.12
C LYS A 349 39.46 4.10 -7.28
N ASP A 350 38.90 4.00 -8.48
CA ASP A 350 37.56 4.54 -8.78
C ASP A 350 36.47 3.73 -8.08
N LEU A 351 36.50 2.40 -8.20
CA LEU A 351 35.56 1.50 -7.53
C LEU A 351 35.64 1.59 -6.00
N ARG A 352 36.84 1.78 -5.44
CA ARG A 352 37.01 2.04 -4.00
C ARG A 352 36.31 3.31 -3.57
N MET A 353 36.50 4.39 -4.32
CA MET A 353 35.90 5.67 -4.01
C MET A 353 34.37 5.60 -4.09
N GLU A 354 33.83 4.86 -5.06
CA GLU A 354 32.40 4.62 -5.21
C GLU A 354 31.82 3.85 -4.01
N ILE A 355 32.43 2.72 -3.62
CA ILE A 355 32.01 1.95 -2.44
C ILE A 355 32.05 2.80 -1.17
N GLU A 356 33.14 3.54 -0.94
CA GLU A 356 33.29 4.39 0.25
C GLU A 356 32.23 5.51 0.29
N ARG A 357 31.90 6.11 -0.86
CA ARG A 357 30.91 7.18 -0.97
C ARG A 357 29.50 6.63 -0.75
N HIS A 358 29.17 5.48 -1.35
CA HIS A 358 27.87 4.84 -1.20
C HIS A 358 27.58 4.47 0.26
N VAL A 359 28.55 3.83 0.94
CA VAL A 359 28.38 3.43 2.35
C VAL A 359 28.29 4.63 3.27
N ARG A 360 29.02 5.72 2.96
CA ARG A 360 28.86 7.00 3.67
C ARG A 360 27.47 7.58 3.49
N LEU A 361 26.93 7.54 2.27
CA LEU A 361 25.56 8.00 2.02
C LEU A 361 24.56 7.16 2.81
N GLN A 362 24.68 5.83 2.83
CA GLN A 362 23.79 4.98 3.62
C GLN A 362 23.78 5.34 5.12
N TYR A 363 24.94 5.75 5.65
CA TYR A 363 25.07 6.23 7.02
C TYR A 363 24.39 7.60 7.23
N GLU A 364 24.57 8.54 6.31
CA GLU A 364 23.99 9.89 6.37
C GLU A 364 22.46 9.88 6.12
N SER A 365 21.98 9.01 5.22
CA SER A 365 20.57 8.91 4.82
C SER A 365 19.71 8.09 5.79
N GLY A 366 20.32 7.33 6.71
CA GLY A 366 19.58 6.56 7.71
C GLY A 366 18.86 5.33 7.16
N TYR A 367 19.46 4.67 6.14
CA TYR A 367 18.98 3.44 5.48
C TYR A 367 18.57 2.31 6.47
N THR A 368 19.03 2.39 7.72
CA THR A 368 18.66 1.53 8.86
C THR A 368 17.18 1.59 9.28
N SER A 369 16.36 2.45 8.67
CA SER A 369 14.92 2.54 8.94
C SER A 369 14.11 1.41 8.28
N ALA A 370 14.58 0.83 7.17
CA ALA A 370 13.89 -0.29 6.51
C ALA A 370 13.94 -1.59 7.33
N SER A 371 15.06 -1.87 8.03
CA SER A 371 15.17 -3.03 8.92
C SER A 371 14.27 -2.88 10.16
N ALA A 372 14.08 -1.66 10.68
CA ALA A 372 13.15 -1.40 11.77
C ALA A 372 11.68 -1.69 11.39
N LEU A 373 11.34 -1.59 10.09
CA LEU A 373 10.00 -1.95 9.59
C LEU A 373 9.80 -3.47 9.45
N GLN A 374 10.87 -4.26 9.38
CA GLN A 374 10.78 -5.73 9.30
C GLN A 374 10.27 -6.37 10.60
N ASP A 375 10.54 -5.73 11.75
CA ASP A 375 10.05 -6.18 13.06
C ASP A 375 8.56 -5.83 13.29
N LEU A 376 7.98 -4.96 12.45
CA LEU A 376 6.58 -4.59 12.56
C LEU A 376 5.65 -5.66 11.95
N PRO A 377 4.45 -5.87 12.52
CA PRO A 377 3.42 -6.69 11.91
C PRO A 377 3.11 -6.26 10.48
N VAL A 378 2.78 -7.24 9.62
CA VAL A 378 2.49 -7.03 8.19
C VAL A 378 1.39 -5.99 7.98
N SER A 379 0.38 -5.92 8.85
CA SER A 379 -0.73 -4.96 8.77
C SER A 379 -0.33 -3.49 8.97
N ILE A 380 0.74 -3.22 9.71
CA ILE A 380 1.26 -1.86 9.90
C ILE A 380 2.21 -1.54 8.75
N ARG A 381 3.07 -2.50 8.38
CA ARG A 381 4.01 -2.36 7.27
C ARG A 381 3.28 -2.03 5.97
N THR A 382 2.21 -2.77 5.67
CA THR A 382 1.35 -2.52 4.50
C THR A 382 0.81 -1.10 4.45
N LYS A 383 0.27 -0.59 5.57
CA LYS A 383 -0.22 0.80 5.67
C LYS A 383 0.87 1.84 5.49
N VAL A 384 2.07 1.59 6.02
CA VAL A 384 3.22 2.49 5.87
C VAL A 384 3.67 2.50 4.41
N SER A 385 3.83 1.34 3.80
CA SER A 385 4.28 1.20 2.41
C SER A 385 3.28 1.80 1.43
N GLN A 386 1.98 1.54 1.58
CA GLN A 386 0.93 2.17 0.77
C GLN A 386 1.01 3.69 0.86
N LYS A 387 1.00 4.26 2.07
CA LYS A 387 1.02 5.71 2.25
C LYS A 387 2.31 6.37 1.73
N SER A 388 3.42 5.65 1.76
CA SER A 388 4.74 6.19 1.38
C SER A 388 5.02 6.07 -0.11
N TYR A 389 4.59 4.97 -0.75
CA TYR A 389 5.04 4.60 -2.10
C TYR A 389 3.95 4.65 -3.17
N GLU A 390 2.69 4.37 -2.82
CA GLU A 390 1.55 4.43 -3.76
C GLU A 390 1.48 5.72 -4.60
N PRO A 391 1.64 6.95 -4.04
CA PRO A 391 1.49 8.17 -4.83
C PRO A 391 2.58 8.34 -5.89
N TYR A 392 3.74 7.71 -5.72
CA TYR A 392 4.82 7.74 -6.71
C TYR A 392 4.56 6.72 -7.82
N ILE A 393 4.16 5.50 -7.46
CA ILE A 393 3.89 4.40 -8.39
C ILE A 393 2.69 4.70 -9.28
N ARG A 394 1.60 5.26 -8.72
CA ARG A 394 0.37 5.56 -9.45
C ARG A 394 0.55 6.57 -10.61
N LYS A 395 1.51 7.49 -10.49
CA LYS A 395 1.73 8.57 -11.47
C LYS A 395 2.61 8.15 -12.65
N VAL A 396 3.13 6.93 -12.62
CA VAL A 396 4.06 6.42 -13.62
C VAL A 396 3.31 6.13 -14.93
N PRO A 397 3.85 6.53 -16.10
CA PRO A 397 3.21 6.27 -17.39
C PRO A 397 2.93 4.79 -17.68
N LEU A 398 3.85 3.90 -17.28
CA LEU A 398 3.73 2.45 -17.45
C LEU A 398 2.47 1.86 -16.80
N LEU A 399 2.03 2.43 -15.67
CA LEU A 399 0.89 1.94 -14.88
C LEU A 399 -0.40 2.74 -15.13
N LYS A 400 -0.44 3.54 -16.19
CA LYS A 400 -1.61 4.35 -16.53
C LYS A 400 -2.79 3.44 -16.91
N GLY A 401 -3.89 3.59 -16.19
CA GLY A 401 -5.12 2.81 -16.42
C GLY A 401 -5.18 1.47 -15.68
N CYS A 402 -4.15 1.12 -14.90
CA CYS A 402 -4.17 -0.08 -14.06
C CYS A 402 -5.08 0.08 -12.83
N SER A 403 -5.54 -1.05 -12.29
CA SER A 403 -6.36 -1.11 -11.07
C SER A 403 -5.61 -0.61 -9.82
N ASP A 404 -6.36 -0.19 -8.80
CA ASP A 404 -5.78 0.17 -7.49
C ASP A 404 -5.15 -1.05 -6.79
N GLU A 405 -5.59 -2.25 -7.12
CA GLU A 405 -5.17 -3.50 -6.48
C GLU A 405 -3.73 -3.85 -6.85
N ILE A 406 -3.38 -3.77 -8.13
CA ILE A 406 -2.00 -4.02 -8.59
C ILE A 406 -1.04 -2.94 -8.08
N ILE A 407 -1.44 -1.66 -8.07
CA ILE A 407 -0.63 -0.55 -7.55
C ILE A 407 -0.34 -0.75 -6.06
N ASN A 408 -1.38 -1.09 -5.28
CA ASN A 408 -1.22 -1.38 -3.87
C ASN A 408 -0.31 -2.59 -3.65
N HIS A 409 -0.48 -3.67 -4.40
CA HIS A 409 0.34 -4.87 -4.28
C HIS A 409 1.81 -4.61 -4.65
N MET A 410 2.07 -3.82 -5.69
CA MET A 410 3.42 -3.35 -6.03
C MET A 410 4.01 -2.49 -4.91
N ALA A 411 3.24 -1.54 -4.35
CA ALA A 411 3.69 -0.68 -3.26
C ALA A 411 4.09 -1.45 -2.00
N LEU A 412 3.61 -2.69 -1.80
CA LEU A 412 4.02 -3.55 -0.68
C LEU A 412 5.40 -4.17 -0.85
N ASN A 413 5.80 -4.43 -2.11
CA ASN A 413 6.97 -5.22 -2.45
C ASN A 413 8.15 -4.37 -2.96
N VAL A 414 8.00 -3.04 -2.98
CA VAL A 414 9.10 -2.14 -3.35
C VAL A 414 10.11 -1.95 -2.22
N HIS A 415 11.37 -1.89 -2.61
CA HIS A 415 12.50 -1.55 -1.75
C HIS A 415 13.04 -0.17 -2.11
N GLU A 416 13.30 0.66 -1.11
CA GLU A 416 13.83 2.01 -1.31
C GLU A 416 15.35 1.98 -1.38
N GLU A 417 15.94 2.65 -2.38
CA GLU A 417 17.38 2.78 -2.57
C GLU A 417 17.75 4.24 -2.92
N PHE A 418 18.95 4.64 -2.48
CA PHE A 418 19.50 5.98 -2.75
C PHE A 418 20.80 5.86 -3.55
N PHE A 419 20.94 6.72 -4.56
CA PHE A 419 22.11 6.76 -5.43
C PHE A 419 22.71 8.16 -5.48
N LEU A 420 24.03 8.23 -5.53
CA LEU A 420 24.80 9.47 -5.54
C LEU A 420 25.03 10.01 -6.96
N PRO A 421 25.22 11.33 -7.12
CA PRO A 421 25.65 11.91 -8.37
C PRO A 421 26.93 11.23 -8.90
N GLY A 422 26.88 10.81 -10.17
CA GLY A 422 27.95 10.15 -10.90
C GLY A 422 27.94 8.62 -10.83
N GLU A 423 27.14 8.00 -9.96
CA GLU A 423 27.00 6.54 -9.91
C GLU A 423 26.28 6.02 -11.16
N LEU A 424 26.66 4.82 -11.60
CA LEU A 424 26.03 4.09 -12.68
C LEU A 424 25.10 3.04 -12.06
N ILE A 425 23.80 3.13 -12.36
CA ILE A 425 22.82 2.16 -11.84
C ILE A 425 22.81 0.92 -12.73
N ILE A 426 22.82 1.15 -14.04
CA ILE A 426 22.70 0.13 -15.07
C ILE A 426 23.70 0.44 -16.17
N GLU A 427 24.46 -0.57 -16.58
CA GLU A 427 25.40 -0.47 -17.71
C GLU A 427 24.78 -1.03 -19.00
N GLN A 428 25.11 -0.40 -20.13
CA GLN A 428 24.71 -0.88 -21.45
C GLN A 428 25.22 -2.31 -21.70
N GLY A 429 24.35 -3.17 -22.22
CA GLY A 429 24.64 -4.58 -22.47
C GLY A 429 24.44 -5.50 -21.26
N SER A 430 24.19 -4.95 -20.07
CA SER A 430 23.81 -5.75 -18.91
C SER A 430 22.34 -6.20 -18.98
N MET A 431 22.03 -7.30 -18.32
CA MET A 431 20.64 -7.74 -18.10
C MET A 431 20.16 -7.11 -16.79
N ALA A 432 19.05 -6.37 -16.81
CA ALA A 432 18.42 -5.91 -15.58
C ALA A 432 17.46 -6.97 -15.08
N ASP A 433 17.71 -7.39 -13.84
CA ASP A 433 16.80 -8.22 -13.06
C ASP A 433 15.91 -7.37 -12.12
N GLN A 434 15.92 -6.05 -12.29
CA GLN A 434 15.27 -5.10 -11.40
C GLN A 434 14.63 -3.96 -12.20
N LEU A 435 13.42 -3.59 -11.80
CA LEU A 435 12.68 -2.44 -12.31
C LEU A 435 12.75 -1.31 -11.28
N TYR A 436 13.01 -0.09 -11.75
CA TYR A 436 13.17 1.08 -10.89
C TYR A 436 12.12 2.14 -11.17
N PHE A 437 11.61 2.75 -10.11
CA PHE A 437 10.71 3.91 -10.14
C PHE A 437 11.41 5.13 -9.53
N VAL A 438 11.40 6.26 -10.25
CA VAL A 438 12.06 7.48 -9.81
C VAL A 438 11.14 8.30 -8.90
N CYS A 439 11.46 8.37 -7.60
CA CYS A 439 10.68 9.17 -6.64
C CYS A 439 11.19 10.60 -6.49
N HIS A 440 12.51 10.79 -6.55
CA HIS A 440 13.16 12.09 -6.47
C HIS A 440 14.52 12.04 -7.15
N GLY A 441 14.96 13.17 -7.71
CA GLY A 441 16.23 13.29 -8.40
C GLY A 441 16.11 13.27 -9.92
N LYS A 442 17.26 13.26 -10.58
CA LYS A 442 17.41 13.34 -12.03
C LYS A 442 18.48 12.35 -12.49
N LEU A 443 18.16 11.56 -13.50
CA LEU A 443 19.06 10.58 -14.12
C LEU A 443 19.16 10.86 -15.61
N ASP A 444 20.29 10.53 -16.22
CA ASP A 444 20.47 10.61 -17.67
C ASP A 444 20.68 9.21 -18.25
N GLU A 445 19.91 8.89 -19.29
CA GLU A 445 20.12 7.75 -20.17
C GLU A 445 21.20 8.14 -21.19
N VAL A 446 22.29 7.38 -21.22
CA VAL A 446 23.44 7.62 -22.08
C VAL A 446 23.69 6.38 -22.92
N ARG A 447 23.78 6.54 -24.25
CA ARG A 447 24.21 5.45 -25.14
C ARG A 447 25.68 5.61 -25.45
N ARG A 448 26.43 4.52 -25.35
CA ARG A 448 27.80 4.43 -25.83
C ARG A 448 27.81 3.70 -27.16
N TYR A 449 28.28 4.39 -28.20
CA TYR A 449 28.56 3.78 -29.50
C TYR A 449 29.96 3.16 -29.52
N GLU A 450 30.24 2.26 -30.48
CA GLU A 450 31.53 1.58 -30.65
C GLU A 450 32.73 2.55 -30.76
N ASN A 451 32.48 3.81 -31.13
CA ASN A 451 33.49 4.87 -31.23
C ASN A 451 33.77 5.60 -29.89
N GLU A 452 33.37 5.04 -28.73
CA GLU A 452 33.49 5.62 -27.39
C GLU A 452 32.81 6.99 -27.18
N ARG A 453 32.02 7.46 -28.15
CA ARG A 453 31.20 8.67 -27.98
C ARG A 453 29.96 8.34 -27.16
N GLU A 454 29.79 9.06 -26.06
CA GLU A 454 28.61 9.05 -25.21
C GLU A 454 27.61 10.10 -25.71
N GLU A 455 26.41 9.67 -26.08
CA GLU A 455 25.30 10.57 -26.45
C GLU A 455 24.19 10.47 -25.41
N PRO A 456 23.76 11.59 -24.78
CA PRO A 456 22.62 11.59 -23.88
C PRO A 456 21.32 11.44 -24.69
N LEU A 457 20.57 10.38 -24.40
CA LEU A 457 19.30 10.05 -25.07
C LEU A 457 18.13 10.78 -24.43
N LEU A 458 18.01 10.65 -23.12
CA LEU A 458 16.86 11.11 -22.36
C LEU A 458 17.29 11.46 -20.94
N SER A 459 16.62 12.46 -20.36
CA SER A 459 16.74 12.72 -18.94
C SER A 459 15.47 12.24 -18.23
N LEU A 460 15.65 11.34 -17.27
CA LEU A 460 14.60 10.73 -16.46
C LEU A 460 14.36 11.58 -15.22
N GLU A 461 13.16 12.15 -15.14
CA GLU A 461 12.70 12.97 -14.02
C GLU A 461 11.82 12.16 -13.06
N THR A 462 11.26 12.83 -12.05
CA THR A 462 10.36 12.20 -11.07
C THR A 462 9.13 11.59 -11.76
N HIS A 463 8.69 10.41 -11.30
CA HIS A 463 7.60 9.60 -11.87
C HIS A 463 7.93 8.87 -13.18
N SER A 464 9.20 8.79 -13.56
CA SER A 464 9.66 7.91 -14.64
C SER A 464 10.01 6.50 -14.12
N THR A 465 10.05 5.55 -15.05
CA THR A 465 10.56 4.19 -14.84
C THR A 465 11.67 3.88 -15.79
N PHE A 466 12.54 2.95 -15.40
CA PHE A 466 13.55 2.41 -16.28
C PHE A 466 13.84 0.94 -15.95
N GLY A 467 14.37 0.21 -16.93
CA GLY A 467 14.64 -1.23 -16.84
C GLY A 467 13.45 -2.12 -17.23
N GLU A 468 12.28 -1.55 -17.54
CA GLU A 468 11.06 -2.28 -17.90
C GLU A 468 11.25 -3.19 -19.12
N VAL A 469 11.98 -2.73 -20.14
CA VAL A 469 12.23 -3.50 -21.36
C VAL A 469 13.06 -4.76 -21.04
N SER A 470 14.08 -4.63 -20.20
CA SER A 470 14.95 -5.76 -19.86
C SER A 470 14.26 -6.76 -18.95
N VAL A 471 13.50 -6.28 -17.97
CA VAL A 471 12.73 -7.11 -17.03
C VAL A 471 11.64 -7.91 -17.75
N LEU A 472 10.86 -7.25 -18.61
CA LEU A 472 9.74 -7.88 -19.34
C LEU A 472 10.21 -8.70 -20.53
N CYS A 473 11.17 -8.21 -21.32
CA CYS A 473 11.55 -8.86 -22.56
C CYS A 473 12.75 -9.80 -22.43
N ASN A 474 13.44 -9.77 -21.29
CA ASN A 474 14.68 -10.52 -21.04
C ASN A 474 15.76 -10.22 -22.10
N VAL A 475 15.94 -8.93 -22.37
CA VAL A 475 16.85 -8.39 -23.39
C VAL A 475 17.86 -7.47 -22.69
N PRO A 476 19.14 -7.47 -23.11
CA PRO A 476 20.14 -6.57 -22.54
C PRO A 476 19.78 -5.11 -22.80
N ILE A 477 20.10 -4.24 -21.84
CA ILE A 477 19.66 -2.85 -21.88
C ILE A 477 20.49 -2.09 -22.93
N PRO A 478 19.84 -1.33 -23.83
CA PRO A 478 20.54 -0.66 -24.92
C PRO A 478 21.24 0.64 -24.50
N TYR A 479 21.06 1.10 -23.27
CA TYR A 479 21.59 2.35 -22.71
C TYR A 479 22.21 2.14 -21.32
N THR A 480 23.01 3.09 -20.88
CA THR A 480 23.56 3.19 -19.53
C THR A 480 22.80 4.27 -18.76
N ILE A 481 22.50 4.03 -17.48
CA ILE A 481 21.81 5.02 -16.63
C ILE A 481 22.80 5.60 -15.64
N ARG A 482 22.99 6.91 -15.74
CA ARG A 482 23.89 7.69 -14.88
C ARG A 482 23.09 8.65 -14.00
N VAL A 483 23.45 8.69 -12.73
CA VAL A 483 22.84 9.57 -11.75
C VAL A 483 23.42 10.98 -11.87
N VAL A 484 22.58 11.99 -12.07
CA VAL A 484 23.03 13.40 -12.17
C VAL A 484 22.93 14.11 -10.82
N GLN A 485 21.84 13.83 -10.10
CA GLN A 485 21.56 14.38 -8.77
C GLN A 485 21.26 13.24 -7.80
N LEU A 486 21.35 13.49 -6.49
CA LEU A 486 20.97 12.49 -5.48
C LEU A 486 19.56 11.94 -5.80
N CYS A 487 19.49 10.65 -6.11
CA CYS A 487 18.25 10.01 -6.52
C CYS A 487 17.71 9.11 -5.42
N ARG A 488 16.39 9.18 -5.20
CA ARG A 488 15.62 8.26 -4.38
C ARG A 488 14.79 7.39 -5.31
N LEU A 489 15.09 6.10 -5.35
CA LEU A 489 14.48 5.15 -6.26
C LEU A 489 13.75 4.05 -5.49
N LEU A 490 12.68 3.53 -6.08
CA LEU A 490 12.02 2.32 -5.61
C LEU A 490 12.35 1.19 -6.57
N ARG A 491 12.88 0.10 -6.02
CA ARG A 491 13.27 -1.10 -6.74
C ARG A 491 12.23 -2.19 -6.53
N ILE A 492 11.88 -2.88 -7.61
CA ILE A 492 11.16 -4.16 -7.56
C ILE A 492 11.94 -5.22 -8.33
N ASP A 493 12.08 -6.41 -7.74
CA ASP A 493 12.81 -7.50 -8.37
C ASP A 493 11.96 -8.15 -9.47
N LYS A 494 12.60 -8.60 -10.55
CA LYS A 494 11.95 -9.19 -11.74
C LYS A 494 11.03 -10.35 -11.41
N GLN A 495 11.44 -11.28 -10.55
CA GLN A 495 10.62 -12.44 -10.18
C GLN A 495 9.31 -11.99 -9.53
N HIS A 496 9.40 -11.13 -8.51
CA HIS A 496 8.22 -10.58 -7.85
C HIS A 496 7.34 -9.80 -8.83
N PHE A 497 7.92 -9.00 -9.72
CA PHE A 497 7.16 -8.26 -10.72
C PHE A 497 6.41 -9.19 -11.69
N LEU A 498 7.05 -10.26 -12.18
CA LEU A 498 6.40 -11.25 -13.04
C LEU A 498 5.29 -12.02 -12.31
N ASP A 499 5.50 -12.42 -11.06
CA ASP A 499 4.47 -13.08 -10.24
C ASP A 499 3.24 -12.17 -10.05
N ILE A 500 3.44 -10.86 -9.94
CA ILE A 500 2.36 -9.86 -9.86
C ILE A 500 1.59 -9.82 -11.18
N LEU A 501 2.28 -9.80 -12.32
CA LEU A 501 1.64 -9.77 -13.64
C LEU A 501 0.85 -11.04 -13.92
N ASP A 502 1.36 -12.21 -13.49
CA ASP A 502 0.65 -13.48 -13.61
C ASP A 502 -0.61 -13.50 -12.73
N THR A 503 -0.59 -12.84 -11.56
CA THR A 503 -1.76 -12.70 -10.68
C THR A 503 -2.80 -11.73 -11.25
N TYR A 504 -2.36 -10.59 -11.81
CA TYR A 504 -3.22 -9.52 -12.33
C TYR A 504 -3.10 -9.42 -13.86
N PHE A 505 -3.50 -10.50 -14.55
CA PHE A 505 -3.33 -10.65 -15.99
C PHE A 505 -3.88 -9.47 -16.84
N LEU A 506 -5.07 -8.96 -16.51
CA LEU A 506 -5.71 -7.86 -17.24
C LEU A 506 -4.90 -6.56 -17.15
N ASP A 507 -4.44 -6.22 -15.95
CA ASP A 507 -3.56 -5.08 -15.74
C ASP A 507 -2.20 -5.30 -16.41
N GLY A 508 -1.72 -6.54 -16.47
CA GLY A 508 -0.50 -6.91 -17.19
C GLY A 508 -0.56 -6.60 -18.69
N ARG A 509 -1.71 -6.82 -19.34
CA ARG A 509 -1.93 -6.39 -20.74
C ARG A 509 -1.85 -4.87 -20.89
N ILE A 510 -2.46 -4.12 -19.96
CA ILE A 510 -2.43 -2.65 -19.97
C ILE A 510 -0.98 -2.16 -19.87
N ILE A 511 -0.18 -2.75 -18.97
CA ILE A 511 1.23 -2.43 -18.79
C ILE A 511 2.04 -2.64 -20.08
N ILE A 512 1.80 -3.74 -20.79
CA ILE A 512 2.52 -4.03 -22.04
C ILE A 512 2.07 -3.14 -23.18
N ASN A 513 0.78 -2.82 -23.26
CA ASN A 513 0.29 -1.83 -24.24
C ASN A 513 0.91 -0.45 -23.97
N ASN A 514 0.95 -0.01 -22.71
CA ASN A 514 1.62 1.22 -22.31
C ASN A 514 3.12 1.20 -22.65
N LEU A 515 3.78 0.04 -22.51
CA LEU A 515 5.18 -0.14 -22.91
C LEU A 515 5.34 0.00 -24.43
N LEU A 516 4.48 -0.65 -25.23
CA LEU A 516 4.52 -0.58 -26.70
C LEU A 516 4.24 0.84 -27.21
N GLU A 517 3.26 1.54 -26.63
CA GLU A 517 2.99 2.95 -26.92
C GLU A 517 4.19 3.84 -26.55
N GLY A 518 4.87 3.56 -25.43
CA GLY A 518 6.07 4.30 -25.01
C GLY A 518 7.30 4.08 -25.90
N VAL A 519 7.35 2.96 -26.62
CA VAL A 519 8.43 2.61 -27.55
C VAL A 519 8.12 3.04 -29.00
N GLN A 520 6.84 3.26 -29.34
CA GLN A 520 6.42 3.79 -30.63
C GLN A 520 7.12 5.14 -30.91
N GLY A 521 8.05 5.11 -31.87
CA GLY A 521 8.82 6.28 -32.33
C GLY A 521 10.27 6.36 -31.85
N LYS A 522 10.74 5.47 -30.94
CA LYS A 522 12.13 5.47 -30.47
C LYS A 522 13.03 4.53 -31.28
N GLU A 523 12.68 3.25 -31.47
CA GLU A 523 13.42 2.29 -32.31
C GLU A 523 12.54 1.10 -32.78
N SER A 524 12.50 0.81 -34.09
CA SER A 524 11.73 -0.30 -34.67
C SER A 524 12.22 -1.69 -34.26
N ASN A 525 13.52 -1.82 -33.94
CA ASN A 525 14.11 -3.09 -33.50
C ASN A 525 13.59 -3.51 -32.12
N ILE A 526 13.44 -2.56 -31.19
CA ILE A 526 12.93 -2.86 -29.84
C ILE A 526 11.46 -3.28 -29.91
N GLU A 527 10.66 -2.65 -30.78
CA GLU A 527 9.27 -3.03 -30.97
C GLU A 527 9.11 -4.49 -31.43
N ASN A 528 9.96 -4.95 -32.37
CA ASN A 528 9.97 -6.34 -32.82
C ASN A 528 10.41 -7.30 -31.70
N ILE A 529 11.43 -6.92 -30.94
CA ILE A 529 11.91 -7.71 -29.79
C ILE A 529 10.84 -7.83 -28.70
N ILE A 530 10.09 -6.76 -28.42
CA ILE A 530 8.99 -6.80 -27.45
C ILE A 530 7.89 -7.74 -27.95
N LYS A 531 7.53 -7.68 -29.24
CA LYS A 531 6.55 -8.59 -29.84
C LYS A 531 6.99 -10.05 -29.75
N GLU A 532 8.27 -10.34 -29.98
CA GLU A 532 8.87 -11.68 -29.90
C GLU A 532 9.22 -12.12 -28.47
N SER A 533 8.99 -11.27 -27.47
CA SER A 533 9.44 -11.54 -26.11
C SER A 533 8.72 -12.70 -25.42
N LYS A 534 9.36 -13.25 -24.38
CA LYS A 534 8.80 -14.36 -23.60
C LYS A 534 7.52 -13.96 -22.85
N THR A 535 7.36 -12.69 -22.48
CA THR A 535 6.17 -12.19 -21.77
C THR A 535 4.98 -12.03 -22.71
N THR A 536 5.18 -11.51 -23.92
CA THR A 536 4.12 -11.54 -24.96
C THR A 536 3.76 -12.96 -25.35
N LEU A 537 4.73 -13.88 -25.45
CA LEU A 537 4.46 -15.31 -25.66
C LEU A 537 3.68 -15.93 -24.49
N HIS A 538 4.01 -15.59 -23.23
CA HIS A 538 3.30 -16.09 -22.05
C HIS A 538 1.87 -15.56 -22.01
N ILE A 539 1.66 -14.30 -22.39
CA ILE A 539 0.34 -13.71 -22.52
C ILE A 539 -0.44 -14.41 -23.62
N ALA A 540 0.11 -14.53 -24.83
CA ALA A 540 -0.52 -15.26 -25.92
C ALA A 540 -0.87 -16.71 -25.52
N LYS A 541 0.00 -17.38 -24.76
CA LYS A 541 -0.29 -18.71 -24.18
C LYS A 541 -1.48 -18.64 -23.22
N HIS A 542 -1.48 -17.73 -22.26
CA HIS A 542 -2.56 -17.60 -21.29
C HIS A 542 -3.89 -17.18 -21.97
N GLU A 543 -3.82 -16.39 -23.03
CA GLU A 543 -4.94 -16.04 -23.89
C GLU A 543 -5.50 -17.26 -24.62
N SER A 544 -4.64 -18.10 -25.18
CA SER A 544 -5.06 -19.36 -25.79
C SER A 544 -5.65 -20.34 -24.77
N GLU A 545 -5.14 -20.38 -23.53
CA GLU A 545 -5.71 -21.18 -22.45
C GLU A 545 -7.08 -20.63 -22.00
N LEU A 546 -7.24 -19.31 -21.93
CA LEU A 546 -8.51 -18.66 -21.64
C LEU A 546 -9.51 -18.89 -22.78
N ALA A 547 -9.09 -18.79 -24.03
CA ALA A 547 -9.91 -19.09 -25.21
C ALA A 547 -10.34 -20.56 -25.22
N MET A 548 -9.43 -21.49 -24.89
CA MET A 548 -9.76 -22.91 -24.74
C MET A 548 -10.77 -23.13 -23.62
N LYS A 549 -10.57 -22.53 -22.44
CA LYS A 549 -11.52 -22.62 -21.30
C LYS A 549 -12.88 -22.02 -21.65
N LEU A 550 -12.89 -20.90 -22.37
CA LEU A 550 -14.10 -20.25 -22.88
C LEU A 550 -14.84 -21.21 -23.81
N ASN A 551 -14.17 -21.73 -24.84
CA ASN A 551 -14.71 -22.69 -25.81
C ASN A 551 -15.18 -24.00 -25.18
N CYS A 552 -14.48 -24.52 -24.16
CA CYS A 552 -14.94 -25.68 -23.40
C CYS A 552 -16.21 -25.37 -22.60
N ALA A 553 -16.31 -24.21 -21.96
CA ALA A 553 -17.52 -23.81 -21.24
C ALA A 553 -18.72 -23.63 -22.19
N THR A 554 -18.50 -23.05 -23.38
CA THR A 554 -19.54 -22.97 -24.43
C THR A 554 -19.93 -24.35 -24.92
N TYR A 555 -18.99 -25.27 -25.09
CA TYR A 555 -19.26 -26.65 -25.53
C TYR A 555 -20.10 -27.43 -24.52
N ASP A 556 -19.80 -27.26 -23.22
CA ASP A 556 -20.50 -27.91 -22.12
C ASP A 556 -21.87 -27.29 -21.80
N GLY A 557 -22.18 -26.11 -22.33
CA GLY A 557 -23.43 -25.40 -22.07
C GLY A 557 -23.47 -24.67 -20.71
N ASP A 558 -22.31 -24.36 -20.12
CA ASP A 558 -22.24 -23.73 -18.80
C ASP A 558 -22.15 -22.19 -18.90
N LEU A 559 -23.33 -21.55 -18.94
CA LEU A 559 -23.45 -20.09 -19.00
C LEU A 559 -22.80 -19.38 -17.79
N TYR A 560 -22.80 -20.00 -16.61
CA TYR A 560 -22.22 -19.40 -15.41
C TYR A 560 -20.70 -19.29 -15.53
N ARG A 561 -20.02 -20.38 -15.90
CA ARG A 561 -18.57 -20.36 -16.14
C ARG A 561 -18.19 -19.42 -17.28
N LEU A 562 -18.99 -19.40 -18.35
CA LEU A 562 -18.79 -18.50 -19.48
C LEU A 562 -18.85 -17.02 -19.04
N ARG A 563 -19.84 -16.64 -18.23
CA ARG A 563 -19.96 -15.29 -17.64
C ARG A 563 -18.75 -14.95 -16.77
N CYS A 564 -18.26 -15.90 -15.97
CA CYS A 564 -17.06 -15.69 -15.16
C CYS A 564 -15.81 -15.47 -16.02
N PHE A 565 -15.61 -16.23 -17.10
CA PHE A 565 -14.44 -16.07 -17.97
C PHE A 565 -14.47 -14.76 -18.75
N ILE A 566 -15.61 -14.37 -19.30
CA ILE A 566 -15.77 -13.06 -19.96
C ILE A 566 -15.66 -11.91 -18.95
N GLY A 567 -16.18 -12.08 -17.73
CA GLY A 567 -15.99 -11.13 -16.63
C GLY A 567 -14.53 -10.99 -16.18
N ALA A 568 -13.73 -12.05 -16.32
CA ALA A 568 -12.28 -12.05 -16.11
C ALA A 568 -11.49 -11.54 -17.35
N GLY A 569 -12.19 -10.99 -18.36
CA GLY A 569 -11.64 -10.35 -19.54
C GLY A 569 -11.14 -11.28 -20.65
N ALA A 570 -11.68 -12.51 -20.72
CA ALA A 570 -11.59 -13.31 -21.93
C ALA A 570 -12.36 -12.63 -23.08
N ASP A 571 -11.73 -12.53 -24.26
CA ASP A 571 -12.35 -11.93 -25.44
C ASP A 571 -13.38 -12.91 -26.05
N PRO A 572 -14.66 -12.50 -26.18
CA PRO A 572 -15.73 -13.35 -26.72
C PRO A 572 -15.54 -13.74 -28.19
N ASN A 573 -14.61 -13.11 -28.91
CA ASN A 573 -14.30 -13.41 -30.31
C ASN A 573 -13.14 -14.39 -30.50
N MET A 574 -12.47 -14.80 -29.42
CA MET A 574 -11.29 -15.67 -29.52
C MET A 574 -11.64 -17.05 -30.05
N SER A 575 -11.11 -17.37 -31.22
CA SER A 575 -11.36 -18.62 -31.91
C SER A 575 -10.48 -19.78 -31.42
N ASP A 576 -10.96 -21.01 -31.66
CA ASP A 576 -10.15 -22.22 -31.52
C ASP A 576 -9.13 -22.36 -32.68
N TYR A 577 -8.33 -23.45 -32.67
CA TYR A 577 -7.35 -23.74 -33.73
C TYR A 577 -7.93 -23.89 -35.14
N ASN A 578 -9.25 -24.00 -35.29
CA ASN A 578 -9.96 -24.07 -36.57
C ASN A 578 -10.73 -22.77 -36.86
N ASP A 579 -10.33 -21.66 -36.24
CA ASP A 579 -10.99 -20.35 -36.33
C ASP A 579 -12.46 -20.35 -35.88
N ARG A 580 -12.89 -21.33 -35.07
CA ARG A 580 -14.26 -21.35 -34.52
C ARG A 580 -14.36 -20.47 -33.30
N SER A 581 -15.14 -19.41 -33.39
CA SER A 581 -15.49 -18.58 -32.24
C SER A 581 -16.43 -19.32 -31.26
N PRO A 582 -16.55 -18.87 -30.00
CA PRO A 582 -17.50 -19.42 -29.04
C PRO A 582 -18.94 -19.42 -29.57
N LEU A 583 -19.28 -18.43 -30.40
CA LEU A 583 -20.58 -18.32 -31.05
C LEU A 583 -20.84 -19.44 -32.07
N HIS A 584 -19.81 -19.93 -32.79
CA HIS A 584 -19.94 -21.12 -33.64
C HIS A 584 -20.28 -22.36 -32.81
N VAL A 585 -19.64 -22.52 -31.65
CA VAL A 585 -19.88 -23.66 -30.75
C VAL A 585 -21.30 -23.61 -30.19
N ALA A 586 -21.75 -22.44 -29.74
CA ALA A 586 -23.12 -22.23 -29.24
C ALA A 586 -24.17 -22.50 -30.35
N ALA A 587 -23.92 -21.98 -31.56
CA ALA A 587 -24.80 -22.17 -32.71
C ALA A 587 -24.91 -23.65 -33.13
N ARG A 588 -23.78 -24.37 -33.14
CA ARG A 588 -23.73 -25.80 -33.48
C ARG A 588 -24.44 -26.70 -32.46
N LYS A 589 -24.48 -26.29 -31.19
CA LYS A 589 -25.09 -27.05 -30.08
C LYS A 589 -26.52 -26.63 -29.75
N GLY A 590 -26.96 -25.47 -30.24
CA GLY A 590 -28.30 -24.95 -29.99
C GLY A 590 -28.47 -24.26 -28.64
N TYR A 591 -27.41 -23.72 -28.04
CA TYR A 591 -27.49 -23.04 -26.75
C TYR A 591 -27.93 -21.58 -26.92
N GLU A 592 -29.24 -21.35 -26.84
CA GLU A 592 -29.89 -20.04 -27.01
C GLU A 592 -29.39 -18.98 -26.01
N ASP A 593 -29.37 -19.34 -24.73
CA ASP A 593 -28.98 -18.47 -23.62
C ASP A 593 -27.52 -18.01 -23.71
N ILE A 594 -26.63 -18.90 -24.17
CA ILE A 594 -25.23 -18.60 -24.42
C ILE A 594 -25.05 -17.76 -25.68
N ALA A 595 -25.76 -18.08 -26.76
CA ALA A 595 -25.71 -17.29 -28.00
C ALA A 595 -26.18 -15.85 -27.76
N GLN A 596 -27.29 -15.67 -27.05
CA GLN A 596 -27.79 -14.34 -26.67
C GLN A 596 -26.76 -13.57 -25.83
N PHE A 597 -26.18 -14.20 -24.80
CA PHE A 597 -25.18 -13.55 -23.96
C PHE A 597 -23.91 -13.15 -24.73
N LEU A 598 -23.45 -13.97 -25.67
CA LEU A 598 -22.29 -13.65 -26.52
C LEU A 598 -22.59 -12.47 -27.45
N ILE A 599 -23.79 -12.40 -28.03
CA ILE A 599 -24.24 -11.27 -28.86
C ILE A 599 -24.29 -9.98 -28.03
N GLU A 600 -24.80 -10.03 -26.80
CA GLU A 600 -24.78 -8.90 -25.86
C GLU A 600 -23.36 -8.43 -25.50
N LYS A 601 -22.34 -9.26 -25.74
CA LYS A 601 -20.93 -8.95 -25.52
C LYS A 601 -20.16 -8.65 -26.81
N ASP A 602 -20.86 -8.19 -27.85
CA ASP A 602 -20.30 -7.78 -29.14
C ASP A 602 -19.49 -8.90 -29.84
N ALA A 603 -19.92 -10.16 -29.68
CA ALA A 603 -19.37 -11.25 -30.47
C ALA A 603 -19.68 -11.05 -31.96
N ASN A 604 -18.69 -11.32 -32.82
CA ASN A 604 -18.79 -11.19 -34.26
C ASN A 604 -19.72 -12.27 -34.82
N VAL A 605 -20.96 -11.87 -35.08
CA VAL A 605 -22.03 -12.71 -35.63
C VAL A 605 -21.75 -13.27 -37.03
N ASN A 606 -20.85 -12.62 -37.78
CA ASN A 606 -20.45 -13.00 -39.14
C ASN A 606 -19.01 -13.53 -39.21
N ALA A 607 -18.43 -13.97 -38.08
CA ALA A 607 -17.12 -14.61 -38.09
C ALA A 607 -17.13 -15.85 -39.01
N LYS A 608 -16.03 -16.09 -39.72
CA LYS A 608 -15.85 -17.29 -40.56
C LYS A 608 -14.87 -18.22 -39.87
N ASP A 609 -15.21 -19.51 -39.79
CA ASP A 609 -14.25 -20.55 -39.40
C ASP A 609 -13.26 -20.88 -40.53
N TYR A 610 -12.29 -21.75 -40.26
CA TYR A 610 -11.28 -22.18 -41.23
C TYR A 610 -11.89 -22.81 -42.50
N PHE A 611 -13.12 -23.31 -42.41
CA PHE A 611 -13.85 -23.93 -43.52
C PHE A 611 -14.79 -22.94 -44.23
N GLY A 612 -14.79 -21.67 -43.82
CA GLY A 612 -15.67 -20.62 -44.35
C GLY A 612 -17.12 -20.71 -43.87
N ASN A 613 -17.41 -21.51 -42.85
CA ASN A 613 -18.74 -21.58 -42.24
C ASN A 613 -18.93 -20.36 -41.32
N THR A 614 -20.16 -19.83 -41.28
CA THR A 614 -20.57 -18.80 -40.31
C THR A 614 -21.36 -19.44 -39.17
N PRO A 615 -21.49 -18.78 -37.99
CA PRO A 615 -22.31 -19.29 -36.90
C PRO A 615 -23.75 -19.56 -37.32
N LEU A 616 -24.31 -18.72 -38.20
CA LEU A 616 -25.65 -18.92 -38.74
C LEU A 616 -25.77 -20.20 -39.57
N LEU A 617 -24.74 -20.53 -40.38
CA LEU A 617 -24.73 -21.78 -41.15
C LEU A 617 -24.67 -23.00 -40.23
N GLU A 618 -23.88 -22.94 -39.15
CA GLU A 618 -23.81 -24.01 -38.16
C GLU A 618 -25.16 -24.22 -37.45
N ALA A 619 -25.87 -23.15 -37.07
CA ALA A 619 -27.21 -23.27 -36.49
C ALA A 619 -28.21 -23.92 -37.48
N VAL A 620 -28.19 -23.50 -38.75
CA VAL A 620 -29.10 -24.01 -39.78
C VAL A 620 -28.81 -25.46 -40.15
N ARG A 621 -27.53 -25.87 -40.20
CA ARG A 621 -27.11 -27.26 -40.47
C ARG A 621 -27.50 -28.22 -39.36
N ASN A 622 -27.45 -27.78 -38.10
CA ASN A 622 -27.76 -28.61 -36.94
C ASN A 622 -29.22 -28.44 -36.46
N GLU A 623 -30.08 -27.82 -37.25
CA GLU A 623 -31.54 -27.70 -37.00
C GLU A 623 -31.92 -26.84 -35.78
N HIS A 624 -31.09 -25.84 -35.43
CA HIS A 624 -31.31 -24.96 -34.29
C HIS A 624 -31.95 -23.62 -34.71
N ASP A 625 -33.25 -23.66 -35.03
CA ASP A 625 -34.00 -22.54 -35.60
C ASP A 625 -34.11 -21.31 -34.67
N GLU A 626 -34.17 -21.53 -33.35
CA GLU A 626 -34.21 -20.46 -32.34
C GLU A 626 -32.91 -19.64 -32.33
N VAL A 627 -31.76 -20.33 -32.33
CA VAL A 627 -30.44 -19.69 -32.39
C VAL A 627 -30.22 -19.01 -33.75
N ALA A 628 -30.68 -19.63 -34.84
CA ALA A 628 -30.64 -19.02 -36.17
C ALA A 628 -31.44 -17.70 -36.21
N SER A 629 -32.63 -17.69 -35.61
CA SER A 629 -33.48 -16.49 -35.51
C SER A 629 -32.81 -15.39 -34.69
N LEU A 630 -32.16 -15.73 -33.55
CA LEU A 630 -31.38 -14.78 -32.75
C LEU A 630 -30.23 -14.17 -33.55
N LEU A 631 -29.48 -14.98 -34.29
CA LEU A 631 -28.35 -14.53 -35.11
C LEU A 631 -28.82 -13.60 -36.25
N VAL A 632 -29.90 -13.93 -36.95
CA VAL A 632 -30.48 -13.08 -38.01
C VAL A 632 -30.96 -11.74 -37.44
N ASN A 633 -31.62 -11.76 -36.29
CA ASN A 633 -32.05 -10.53 -35.60
C ASN A 633 -30.86 -9.65 -35.19
N ALA A 634 -29.71 -10.27 -34.89
CA ALA A 634 -28.45 -9.59 -34.60
C ALA A 634 -27.67 -9.14 -35.88
N GLY A 635 -28.26 -9.31 -37.07
CA GLY A 635 -27.65 -8.88 -38.34
C GLY A 635 -26.71 -9.91 -38.98
N ALA A 636 -26.78 -11.18 -38.59
CA ALA A 636 -26.05 -12.25 -39.26
C ALA A 636 -26.57 -12.43 -40.69
N THR A 637 -25.65 -12.60 -41.63
CA THR A 637 -25.94 -12.85 -43.04
C THR A 637 -25.32 -14.18 -43.45
N LEU A 638 -26.00 -14.93 -44.32
CA LEU A 638 -25.44 -16.13 -44.96
C LEU A 638 -24.38 -15.72 -46.00
N MET A 639 -23.23 -15.24 -45.53
CA MET A 639 -22.06 -14.91 -46.36
C MET A 639 -21.30 -16.19 -46.73
N LEU A 640 -21.87 -17.00 -47.62
CA LEU A 640 -21.19 -18.18 -48.16
C LEU A 640 -20.47 -17.77 -49.43
N ASP A 641 -19.18 -18.03 -49.53
CA ASP A 641 -18.43 -17.83 -50.78
C ASP A 641 -18.96 -18.77 -51.91
N HIS A 642 -19.75 -19.79 -51.52
CA HIS A 642 -20.34 -20.82 -52.39
C HIS A 642 -21.83 -21.12 -52.10
N VAL A 643 -22.69 -20.12 -51.84
CA VAL A 643 -24.15 -20.32 -51.58
C VAL A 643 -24.78 -21.28 -52.61
N GLY A 644 -24.43 -21.12 -53.89
CA GLY A 644 -24.98 -21.93 -54.97
C GLY A 644 -24.60 -23.41 -54.87
N THR A 645 -23.41 -23.74 -54.38
CA THR A 645 -22.96 -25.12 -54.17
C THR A 645 -23.74 -25.77 -53.01
N PHE A 646 -23.92 -25.07 -51.89
CA PHE A 646 -24.66 -25.61 -50.74
C PHE A 646 -26.15 -25.83 -51.03
N LEU A 647 -26.81 -24.89 -51.71
CA LEU A 647 -28.20 -25.07 -52.12
C LEU A 647 -28.35 -26.21 -53.14
N CYS A 648 -27.39 -26.34 -54.06
CA CYS A 648 -27.34 -27.45 -55.01
C CYS A 648 -27.14 -28.81 -54.32
N GLU A 649 -26.26 -28.88 -53.33
CA GLU A 649 -26.00 -30.08 -52.52
C GLU A 649 -27.22 -30.46 -51.69
N ALA A 650 -27.89 -29.50 -51.05
CA ALA A 650 -29.13 -29.74 -50.29
C ALA A 650 -30.23 -30.35 -51.17
N VAL A 651 -30.35 -29.88 -52.41
CA VAL A 651 -31.29 -30.42 -53.40
C VAL A 651 -30.89 -31.83 -53.84
N ALA A 652 -29.61 -32.05 -54.18
CA ALA A 652 -29.10 -33.36 -54.62
C ALA A 652 -29.18 -34.43 -53.50
N SER A 653 -28.93 -34.03 -52.26
CA SER A 653 -29.06 -34.88 -51.05
C SER A 653 -30.51 -35.06 -50.59
N ARG A 654 -31.47 -34.39 -51.24
CA ARG A 654 -32.92 -34.44 -50.96
C ARG A 654 -33.33 -33.94 -49.57
N GLU A 655 -32.54 -33.04 -49.00
CA GLU A 655 -32.80 -32.42 -47.69
C GLU A 655 -33.72 -31.19 -47.83
N LEU A 656 -35.01 -31.45 -48.07
CA LEU A 656 -36.00 -30.38 -48.33
C LEU A 656 -36.10 -29.37 -47.18
N GLU A 657 -36.00 -29.83 -45.93
CA GLU A 657 -36.14 -28.96 -44.77
C GLU A 657 -34.91 -28.07 -44.55
N PHE A 658 -33.71 -28.61 -44.79
CA PHE A 658 -32.47 -27.83 -44.83
C PHE A 658 -32.51 -26.77 -45.95
N LEU A 659 -33.01 -27.14 -47.13
CA LEU A 659 -33.22 -26.21 -48.24
C LEU A 659 -34.17 -25.06 -47.87
N LYS A 660 -35.31 -25.35 -47.24
CA LYS A 660 -36.25 -24.32 -46.79
C LYS A 660 -35.64 -23.39 -45.74
N ARG A 661 -34.90 -23.93 -44.77
CA ARG A 661 -34.20 -23.13 -43.75
C ARG A 661 -33.15 -22.21 -44.37
N LEU A 662 -32.40 -22.67 -45.36
CA LEU A 662 -31.46 -21.81 -46.10
C LEU A 662 -32.17 -20.66 -46.82
N LEU A 663 -33.25 -20.96 -47.54
CA LEU A 663 -34.04 -19.96 -48.27
C LEU A 663 -34.70 -18.95 -47.32
N PHE A 664 -35.24 -19.41 -46.19
CA PHE A 664 -35.83 -18.56 -45.16
C PHE A 664 -34.82 -17.59 -44.55
N ASN A 665 -33.57 -18.04 -44.34
CA ASN A 665 -32.49 -17.22 -43.80
C ASN A 665 -31.75 -16.37 -44.87
N GLY A 666 -32.37 -16.14 -46.03
CA GLY A 666 -31.90 -15.19 -47.03
C GLY A 666 -30.90 -15.74 -48.06
N ALA A 667 -30.78 -17.07 -48.21
CA ALA A 667 -29.96 -17.65 -49.27
C ALA A 667 -30.54 -17.34 -50.65
N ASN A 668 -29.71 -16.81 -51.56
CA ASN A 668 -30.14 -16.48 -52.92
C ASN A 668 -30.45 -17.77 -53.72
N PRO A 669 -31.72 -18.03 -54.10
CA PRO A 669 -32.11 -19.24 -54.84
C PRO A 669 -31.53 -19.31 -56.25
N ASN A 670 -31.03 -18.19 -56.78
CA ASN A 670 -30.40 -18.08 -58.09
C ASN A 670 -28.87 -18.19 -58.03
N ALA A 671 -28.30 -18.43 -56.85
CA ALA A 671 -26.87 -18.64 -56.71
C ALA A 671 -26.43 -19.86 -57.52
N LYS A 672 -25.37 -19.69 -58.31
CA LYS A 672 -24.87 -20.74 -59.21
C LYS A 672 -23.74 -21.52 -58.55
N ASN A 673 -23.71 -22.83 -58.79
CA ASN A 673 -22.57 -23.67 -58.42
C ASN A 673 -21.43 -23.55 -59.46
N PHE A 674 -20.34 -24.31 -59.27
CA PHE A 674 -19.18 -24.32 -60.19
C PHE A 674 -19.52 -24.64 -61.65
N ASP A 675 -20.62 -25.34 -61.91
CA ASP A 675 -21.10 -25.65 -63.27
C ASP A 675 -22.06 -24.60 -63.83
N MET A 676 -22.15 -23.43 -63.19
CA MET A 676 -23.13 -22.38 -63.49
C MET A 676 -24.59 -22.85 -63.35
N ARG A 677 -24.84 -24.01 -62.71
CA ARG A 677 -26.17 -24.54 -62.46
C ARG A 677 -26.76 -23.88 -61.21
N THR A 678 -28.04 -23.51 -61.29
CA THR A 678 -28.82 -23.11 -60.11
C THR A 678 -29.41 -24.35 -59.43
N PRO A 679 -29.80 -24.27 -58.14
CA PRO A 679 -30.47 -25.36 -57.44
C PRO A 679 -31.70 -25.90 -58.18
N LEU A 680 -32.39 -25.02 -58.93
CA LEU A 680 -33.54 -25.39 -59.76
C LEU A 680 -33.16 -26.29 -60.94
N HIS A 681 -31.95 -26.16 -61.52
CA HIS A 681 -31.47 -27.08 -62.55
C HIS A 681 -31.32 -28.50 -62.01
N ILE A 682 -30.79 -28.64 -60.79
CA ILE A 682 -30.60 -29.96 -60.15
C ILE A 682 -31.96 -30.56 -59.79
N ALA A 683 -32.83 -29.78 -59.15
CA ALA A 683 -34.19 -30.22 -58.81
C ALA A 683 -34.98 -30.66 -60.05
N ALA A 684 -34.82 -29.93 -61.16
CA ALA A 684 -35.40 -30.26 -62.46
C ALA A 684 -34.83 -31.56 -63.06
N SER A 685 -33.50 -31.72 -63.09
CA SER A 685 -32.84 -32.90 -63.64
C SER A 685 -33.19 -34.18 -62.88
N GLU A 686 -33.35 -34.10 -61.55
CA GLU A 686 -33.68 -35.23 -60.69
C GLU A 686 -35.20 -35.45 -60.53
N GLY A 687 -36.03 -34.56 -61.07
CA GLY A 687 -37.49 -34.66 -60.99
C GLY A 687 -38.08 -34.35 -59.61
N LEU A 688 -37.38 -33.58 -58.76
CA LEU A 688 -37.77 -33.25 -57.39
C LEU A 688 -38.84 -32.15 -57.35
N TYR A 689 -40.12 -32.56 -57.43
CA TYR A 689 -41.27 -31.64 -57.43
C TYR A 689 -41.35 -30.74 -56.18
N PRO A 690 -41.24 -31.25 -54.93
CA PRO A 690 -41.38 -30.41 -53.74
C PRO A 690 -40.26 -29.37 -53.56
N ALA A 691 -39.02 -29.73 -53.93
CA ALA A 691 -37.88 -28.81 -53.89
C ALA A 691 -38.04 -27.70 -54.94
N SER A 692 -38.55 -28.04 -56.13
CA SER A 692 -38.80 -27.08 -57.20
C SER A 692 -39.88 -26.06 -56.84
N VAL A 693 -40.95 -26.48 -56.16
CA VAL A 693 -41.98 -25.55 -55.64
C VAL A 693 -41.37 -24.59 -54.62
N SER A 694 -40.64 -25.12 -53.63
CA SER A 694 -40.03 -24.31 -52.57
C SER A 694 -39.02 -23.28 -53.14
N LEU A 695 -38.25 -23.68 -54.16
CA LEU A 695 -37.33 -22.78 -54.86
C LEU A 695 -38.04 -21.69 -55.66
N LEU A 696 -39.13 -22.03 -56.36
CA LEU A 696 -39.92 -21.05 -57.11
C LEU A 696 -40.62 -20.05 -56.19
N GLU A 697 -41.16 -20.50 -55.06
CA GLU A 697 -41.75 -19.65 -54.02
C GLU A 697 -40.71 -18.68 -53.44
N ALA A 698 -39.46 -19.11 -53.31
CA ALA A 698 -38.35 -18.25 -52.88
C ALA A 698 -37.82 -17.30 -53.99
N GLY A 699 -38.33 -17.37 -55.23
CA GLY A 699 -37.93 -16.48 -56.33
C GLY A 699 -36.85 -17.06 -57.27
N ALA A 700 -36.73 -18.38 -57.38
CA ALA A 700 -35.84 -19.01 -58.36
C ALA A 700 -36.25 -18.68 -59.82
N SER A 701 -35.25 -18.33 -60.63
CA SER A 701 -35.40 -17.99 -62.04
C SER A 701 -35.37 -19.25 -62.89
N VAL A 702 -36.44 -19.43 -63.66
CA VAL A 702 -36.58 -20.52 -64.64
C VAL A 702 -35.81 -20.20 -65.94
N LEU A 703 -35.30 -18.98 -66.07
CA LEU A 703 -34.60 -18.48 -67.27
C LEU A 703 -33.07 -18.56 -67.16
N SER A 704 -32.56 -18.77 -65.95
CA SER A 704 -31.12 -18.93 -65.73
C SER A 704 -30.55 -20.07 -66.56
N VAL A 705 -29.40 -19.87 -67.20
CA VAL A 705 -28.69 -20.89 -67.99
C VAL A 705 -27.47 -21.42 -67.27
N ASP A 706 -27.21 -22.72 -67.45
CA ASP A 706 -26.01 -23.41 -67.00
C ASP A 706 -24.81 -23.23 -67.97
N ARG A 707 -23.68 -23.87 -67.67
CA ARG A 707 -22.45 -23.80 -68.50
C ARG A 707 -22.61 -24.40 -69.91
N TRP A 708 -23.65 -25.19 -70.14
CA TRP A 708 -23.98 -25.81 -71.41
C TRP A 708 -25.10 -25.06 -72.15
N GLY A 709 -25.54 -23.92 -71.61
CA GLY A 709 -26.59 -23.09 -72.20
C GLY A 709 -28.01 -23.65 -72.03
N LYS A 710 -28.21 -24.64 -71.15
CA LYS A 710 -29.52 -25.22 -70.88
C LYS A 710 -30.22 -24.48 -69.75
N THR A 711 -31.55 -24.44 -69.82
CA THR A 711 -32.40 -23.90 -68.74
C THR A 711 -32.90 -25.02 -67.81
N PRO A 712 -33.40 -24.72 -66.60
CA PRO A 712 -34.01 -25.72 -65.72
C PRO A 712 -35.17 -26.48 -66.40
N VAL A 713 -35.91 -25.84 -67.30
CA VAL A 713 -36.98 -26.51 -68.08
C VAL A 713 -36.41 -27.56 -69.04
N ASP A 714 -35.26 -27.28 -69.65
CA ASP A 714 -34.61 -28.22 -70.56
C ASP A 714 -34.07 -29.44 -69.80
N GLU A 715 -33.52 -29.22 -68.60
CA GLU A 715 -33.12 -30.30 -67.69
C GLU A 715 -34.33 -31.11 -67.16
N ALA A 716 -35.47 -30.47 -66.87
CA ALA A 716 -36.70 -31.17 -66.50
C ALA A 716 -37.23 -32.10 -67.62
N ARG A 717 -37.04 -31.70 -68.88
CA ARG A 717 -37.39 -32.53 -70.05
C ARG A 717 -36.49 -33.75 -70.18
N VAL A 718 -35.22 -33.65 -69.80
CA VAL A 718 -34.29 -34.78 -69.71
C VAL A 718 -34.69 -35.72 -68.57
N GLY A 719 -35.10 -35.17 -67.42
CA GLY A 719 -35.56 -35.95 -66.24
C GLY A 719 -36.92 -36.64 -66.41
N GLY A 720 -37.78 -36.18 -67.34
CA GLY A 720 -39.01 -36.86 -67.76
C GLY A 720 -40.23 -36.71 -66.83
N ASN A 721 -40.18 -35.88 -65.79
CA ASN A 721 -41.31 -35.68 -64.86
C ASN A 721 -42.35 -34.68 -65.43
N LYS A 722 -43.46 -35.19 -65.98
CA LYS A 722 -44.52 -34.38 -66.61
C LYS A 722 -45.13 -33.30 -65.70
N SER A 723 -45.33 -33.60 -64.42
CA SER A 723 -45.93 -32.66 -63.46
C SER A 723 -44.99 -31.48 -63.17
N LEU A 724 -43.68 -31.75 -63.10
CA LEU A 724 -42.66 -30.74 -62.91
C LEU A 724 -42.42 -29.89 -64.16
N ILE A 725 -42.44 -30.49 -65.34
CA ILE A 725 -42.33 -29.76 -66.62
C ILE A 725 -43.48 -28.76 -66.76
N ASN A 726 -44.72 -29.16 -66.47
CA ASN A 726 -45.87 -28.24 -66.51
C ASN A 726 -45.73 -27.09 -65.49
N LEU A 727 -45.25 -27.37 -64.27
CA LEU A 727 -44.98 -26.36 -63.24
C LEU A 727 -43.97 -25.32 -63.74
N LEU A 728 -42.83 -25.77 -64.27
CA LEU A 728 -41.76 -24.88 -64.74
C LEU A 728 -42.14 -24.13 -66.02
N GLU A 729 -42.91 -24.72 -66.94
CA GLU A 729 -43.43 -24.02 -68.12
C GLU A 729 -44.44 -22.92 -67.74
N ASN A 730 -45.29 -23.19 -66.75
CA ASN A 730 -46.20 -22.18 -66.21
C ASN A 730 -45.45 -21.04 -65.52
N ALA A 731 -44.45 -21.37 -64.68
CA ALA A 731 -43.59 -20.37 -64.03
C ALA A 731 -42.76 -19.56 -65.04
N LYS A 732 -42.27 -20.19 -66.13
CA LYS A 732 -41.57 -19.52 -67.23
C LYS A 732 -42.46 -18.51 -67.94
N ARG A 733 -43.73 -18.86 -68.21
CA ARG A 733 -44.72 -17.92 -68.80
C ARG A 733 -44.99 -16.74 -67.87
N ALA A 734 -45.16 -16.99 -66.58
CA ALA A 734 -45.41 -15.94 -65.57
C ALA A 734 -44.23 -14.95 -65.45
N GLN A 735 -42.99 -15.44 -65.37
CA GLN A 735 -41.80 -14.59 -65.31
C GLN A 735 -41.60 -13.79 -66.61
N LEU A 736 -41.94 -14.35 -67.78
CA LEU A 736 -41.89 -13.63 -69.06
C LEU A 736 -42.97 -12.54 -69.17
N SER A 737 -44.17 -12.75 -68.60
CA SER A 737 -45.21 -11.71 -68.56
C SER A 737 -44.88 -10.55 -67.61
N GLU A 738 -44.29 -10.82 -66.44
CA GLU A 738 -43.80 -9.77 -65.53
C GLU A 738 -42.65 -8.95 -66.15
N PHE A 739 -41.80 -9.58 -66.96
CA PHE A 739 -40.76 -8.90 -67.73
C PHE A 739 -41.33 -8.00 -68.83
N SER A 740 -42.50 -8.33 -69.38
CA SER A 740 -43.20 -7.50 -70.36
C SER A 740 -43.97 -6.33 -69.74
N GLU A 741 -44.57 -6.50 -68.55
CA GLU A 741 -45.27 -5.41 -67.83
C GLU A 741 -44.31 -4.41 -67.17
N SER A 742 -43.12 -4.84 -66.72
CA SER A 742 -42.07 -3.93 -66.22
C SER A 742 -41.50 -3.02 -67.31
N PHE A 743 -41.58 -3.44 -68.58
CA PHE A 743 -41.23 -2.63 -69.74
C PHE A 743 -42.25 -1.51 -70.03
N GLU A 744 -43.51 -1.67 -69.62
CA GLU A 744 -44.57 -0.66 -69.83
C GLU A 744 -44.67 0.37 -68.69
N ARG A 745 -44.28 0.04 -67.45
CA ARG A 745 -44.23 1.03 -66.33
C ARG A 745 -43.05 2.00 -66.40
N ASN A 746 -42.00 1.70 -67.17
CA ASN A 746 -40.81 2.55 -67.29
C ASN A 746 -40.81 3.50 -68.51
N GLN A 747 -41.94 3.66 -69.22
CA GLN A 747 -42.08 4.68 -70.28
C GLN A 747 -42.44 6.09 -69.76
N GLY A 748 -41.89 6.44 -68.59
CA GLY A 748 -42.09 7.73 -67.93
C GLY A 748 -40.82 8.46 -67.51
N SER A 749 -39.63 8.07 -68.00
CA SER A 749 -38.41 8.90 -68.01
C SER A 749 -37.24 8.08 -68.55
N VAL A 750 -37.05 8.09 -69.87
CA VAL A 750 -35.80 7.59 -70.46
C VAL A 750 -34.74 8.67 -70.29
N ILE A 751 -34.08 8.66 -69.14
CA ILE A 751 -32.66 9.03 -69.08
C ILE A 751 -31.94 7.69 -69.25
N ILE A 752 -31.15 7.59 -70.31
CA ILE A 752 -30.22 6.49 -70.51
C ILE A 752 -29.37 6.41 -69.24
N GLU A 753 -29.53 5.37 -68.42
CA GLU A 753 -28.51 4.99 -67.44
C GLU A 753 -27.28 4.55 -68.26
N GLN A 754 -26.46 5.53 -68.64
CA GLN A 754 -25.05 5.29 -68.86
C GLN A 754 -24.57 4.71 -67.53
N GLU A 755 -24.04 3.48 -67.56
CA GLU A 755 -23.30 2.91 -66.42
C GLU A 755 -22.38 4.00 -65.86
N GLN A 756 -22.76 4.56 -64.71
CA GLN A 756 -21.96 5.59 -64.08
C GLN A 756 -20.72 4.88 -63.57
N ARG A 757 -19.63 4.99 -64.34
CA ARG A 757 -18.32 4.49 -63.92
C ARG A 757 -17.81 5.41 -62.83
N LYS A 758 -17.29 4.85 -61.75
CA LYS A 758 -16.62 5.61 -60.69
C LYS A 758 -15.11 5.44 -60.83
N CYS A 759 -14.36 6.52 -60.67
CA CYS A 759 -12.90 6.51 -60.65
C CYS A 759 -12.39 7.19 -59.39
N THR A 760 -11.20 6.80 -58.93
CA THR A 760 -10.56 7.43 -57.79
C THR A 760 -9.41 8.29 -58.30
N VAL A 761 -9.51 9.61 -58.12
CA VAL A 761 -8.47 10.54 -58.56
C VAL A 761 -7.60 10.93 -57.36
N PHE A 762 -6.30 10.70 -57.49
CA PHE A 762 -5.27 11.09 -56.52
C PHE A 762 -4.55 12.37 -56.98
N PRO A 763 -4.08 13.21 -56.03
CA PRO A 763 -3.47 14.51 -56.34
C PRO A 763 -2.03 14.45 -56.85
N SER A 764 -1.38 13.27 -56.86
CA SER A 764 0.01 13.08 -57.32
C SER A 764 0.24 11.63 -57.72
N HIS A 765 1.13 11.39 -58.68
CA HIS A 765 1.46 10.02 -59.12
C HIS A 765 2.26 9.28 -58.04
N PRO A 766 2.19 7.95 -57.92
CA PRO A 766 2.98 7.18 -56.94
C PRO A 766 4.51 7.31 -57.11
N TRP A 767 4.97 7.87 -58.23
CA TRP A 767 6.39 8.13 -58.50
C TRP A 767 6.88 9.47 -57.95
N ASP A 768 5.97 10.36 -57.56
CA ASP A 768 6.33 11.60 -56.88
C ASP A 768 6.61 11.28 -55.41
N ASN A 769 7.89 11.23 -55.03
CA ASN A 769 8.38 11.02 -53.65
C ASN A 769 8.00 12.20 -52.73
N LEU A 770 6.72 12.33 -52.41
CA LEU A 770 6.22 13.27 -51.41
C LEU A 770 5.45 12.48 -50.35
N ASP A 771 6.08 12.40 -49.17
CA ASP A 771 5.58 11.74 -47.97
C ASP A 771 4.14 12.17 -47.62
N GLY A 772 3.27 11.17 -47.50
CA GLY A 772 1.91 11.29 -46.98
C GLY A 772 0.89 10.55 -47.83
N ARG A 773 0.17 9.59 -47.21
CA ARG A 773 -1.07 9.01 -47.78
C ARG A 773 -2.06 10.16 -48.01
N ARG A 774 -2.08 10.72 -49.22
CA ARG A 774 -3.11 11.66 -49.62
C ARG A 774 -4.36 10.87 -50.00
N THR A 775 -5.48 11.24 -49.39
CA THR A 775 -6.78 10.65 -49.70
C THR A 775 -7.16 10.99 -51.14
N GLY A 776 -7.38 9.97 -51.97
CA GLY A 776 -7.99 10.16 -53.29
C GLY A 776 -9.47 10.51 -53.16
N VAL A 777 -10.02 11.19 -54.17
CA VAL A 777 -11.45 11.50 -54.24
C VAL A 777 -12.10 10.55 -55.23
N VAL A 778 -13.17 9.89 -54.79
CA VAL A 778 -14.01 9.07 -55.67
C VAL A 778 -14.95 10.00 -56.43
N LEU A 779 -14.87 10.00 -57.75
CA LEU A 779 -15.68 10.80 -58.64
C LEU A 779 -16.46 9.90 -59.60
N TRP A 780 -17.66 10.35 -59.93
CA TRP A 780 -18.35 9.83 -61.11
C TRP A 780 -17.63 10.31 -62.35
N VAL A 781 -17.39 9.40 -63.29
CA VAL A 781 -16.76 9.69 -64.57
C VAL A 781 -17.74 10.53 -65.41
N PRO A 782 -17.46 11.83 -65.66
CA PRO A 782 -18.36 12.72 -66.38
C PRO A 782 -18.30 12.48 -67.90
N GLN A 783 -19.08 13.21 -68.69
CA GLN A 783 -19.12 12.99 -70.15
C GLN A 783 -17.87 13.52 -70.88
N ASN A 784 -17.15 14.50 -70.31
CA ASN A 784 -15.99 15.15 -70.91
C ASN A 784 -14.78 15.14 -69.98
N MET A 785 -13.57 15.08 -70.55
CA MET A 785 -12.32 14.99 -69.77
C MET A 785 -12.03 16.26 -68.97
N ASP A 786 -12.39 17.42 -69.52
CA ASP A 786 -12.21 18.72 -68.88
C ASP A 786 -13.08 18.86 -67.62
N ASP A 787 -14.27 18.26 -67.63
CA ASP A 787 -15.17 18.22 -66.46
C ASP A 787 -14.59 17.36 -65.34
N LEU A 788 -13.95 16.23 -65.68
CA LEU A 788 -13.28 15.37 -64.70
C LEU A 788 -12.10 16.10 -64.05
N ILE A 789 -11.26 16.75 -64.87
CA ILE A 789 -10.11 17.53 -64.39
C ILE A 789 -10.56 18.68 -63.50
N ARG A 790 -11.60 19.42 -63.91
CA ARG A 790 -12.17 20.53 -63.12
C ARG A 790 -12.72 20.06 -61.78
N THR A 791 -13.55 19.01 -61.79
CA THR A 791 -14.16 18.47 -60.57
C THR A 791 -13.10 17.91 -59.61
N ALA A 792 -12.09 17.21 -60.15
CA ALA A 792 -10.97 16.72 -59.35
C ALA A 792 -10.17 17.85 -58.72
N LYS A 793 -9.92 18.96 -59.43
CA LYS A 793 -9.23 20.14 -58.88
C LYS A 793 -9.98 20.77 -57.72
N GLU A 794 -11.29 20.96 -57.89
CA GLU A 794 -12.15 21.56 -56.86
C GLU A 794 -12.16 20.71 -55.58
N GLN A 795 -12.34 19.40 -55.73
CA GLN A 795 -12.45 18.49 -54.59
C GLN A 795 -11.10 18.24 -53.89
N LEU A 796 -10.01 18.14 -54.65
CA LEU A 796 -8.66 17.93 -54.09
C LEU A 796 -8.00 19.24 -53.62
N LYS A 797 -8.61 20.41 -53.88
CA LYS A 797 -8.05 21.75 -53.62
C LYS A 797 -6.65 21.94 -54.22
N VAL A 798 -6.42 21.37 -55.39
CA VAL A 798 -5.14 21.45 -56.11
C VAL A 798 -5.28 22.44 -57.27
N TYR A 799 -4.45 23.49 -57.27
CA TYR A 799 -4.52 24.57 -58.26
C TYR A 799 -3.61 24.35 -59.49
N ASN A 800 -2.74 23.34 -59.45
CA ASN A 800 -1.81 23.02 -60.52
C ASN A 800 -2.15 21.63 -61.09
N GLY A 801 -2.39 21.52 -62.41
CA GLY A 801 -2.46 20.24 -63.14
C GLY A 801 -3.27 20.31 -64.44
N SER A 802 -2.77 19.84 -65.58
CA SER A 802 -3.48 19.91 -66.88
C SER A 802 -3.70 18.54 -67.56
N CYS A 803 -3.35 17.42 -66.89
CA CYS A 803 -3.63 16.09 -67.42
C CYS A 803 -3.89 15.05 -66.33
N ILE A 804 -4.58 13.96 -66.71
CA ILE A 804 -4.79 12.77 -65.87
C ILE A 804 -3.97 11.63 -66.45
N LEU A 805 -3.19 10.98 -65.58
CA LEU A 805 -2.41 9.79 -65.89
C LEU A 805 -3.10 8.54 -65.31
N SER A 806 -2.90 7.42 -65.99
CA SER A 806 -3.10 6.08 -65.45
C SER A 806 -1.97 5.69 -64.50
N GLU A 807 -2.15 4.62 -63.75
CA GLU A 807 -1.14 4.04 -62.83
C GLU A 807 0.20 3.70 -63.50
N ASN A 808 0.19 3.44 -64.81
CA ASN A 808 1.41 3.16 -65.59
C ASN A 808 2.09 4.43 -66.13
N GLY A 809 1.65 5.63 -65.72
CA GLY A 809 2.17 6.92 -66.20
C GLY A 809 1.68 7.34 -67.59
N GLY A 810 0.73 6.61 -68.20
CA GLY A 810 0.18 6.94 -69.51
C GLY A 810 -0.91 8.00 -69.44
N LYS A 811 -0.85 9.04 -70.30
CA LYS A 811 -1.85 10.12 -70.39
C LYS A 811 -3.16 9.61 -71.00
N ILE A 812 -4.26 9.81 -70.30
CA ILE A 812 -5.60 9.45 -70.77
C ILE A 812 -6.16 10.60 -71.61
N LEU A 813 -6.62 10.30 -72.83
CA LEU A 813 -7.10 11.31 -73.78
C LEU A 813 -8.63 11.37 -73.89
N ASP A 814 -9.33 10.26 -73.63
CA ASP A 814 -10.79 10.20 -73.68
C ASP A 814 -11.32 9.49 -72.42
N VAL A 815 -12.38 10.05 -71.84
CA VAL A 815 -13.08 9.53 -70.67
C VAL A 815 -13.64 8.13 -70.90
N ARG A 816 -13.95 7.77 -72.15
CA ARG A 816 -14.38 6.42 -72.52
C ARG A 816 -13.32 5.35 -72.22
N MET A 817 -12.05 5.72 -72.09
CA MET A 817 -10.95 4.80 -71.76
C MET A 817 -10.83 4.50 -70.27
N ILE A 818 -11.59 5.18 -69.41
CA ILE A 818 -11.58 4.97 -67.95
C ILE A 818 -12.49 3.77 -67.61
N SER A 819 -11.92 2.75 -66.96
CA SER A 819 -12.68 1.60 -66.45
C SER A 819 -13.32 1.90 -65.08
N ASP A 820 -14.33 1.13 -64.70
CA ASP A 820 -14.95 1.25 -63.37
C ASP A 820 -13.93 0.90 -62.27
N ASN A 821 -13.89 1.68 -61.19
CA ASN A 821 -12.91 1.63 -60.10
C ASN A 821 -11.44 1.88 -60.47
N GLN A 822 -11.15 2.55 -61.59
CA GLN A 822 -9.76 2.83 -61.96
C GLN A 822 -9.15 3.93 -61.07
N ASN A 823 -7.91 3.73 -60.64
CA ASN A 823 -7.09 4.74 -59.98
C ASN A 823 -6.44 5.65 -61.02
N LEU A 824 -6.65 6.95 -60.87
CA LEU A 824 -6.21 8.00 -61.77
C LEU A 824 -5.39 9.05 -61.00
N PHE A 825 -4.44 9.68 -61.67
CA PHE A 825 -3.50 10.59 -61.03
C PHE A 825 -3.51 11.95 -61.74
N LEU A 826 -3.80 13.01 -60.99
CA LEU A 826 -3.74 14.38 -61.50
C LEU A 826 -2.29 14.88 -61.41
N VAL A 827 -1.69 15.22 -62.55
CA VAL A 827 -0.28 15.64 -62.63
C VAL A 827 -0.15 16.97 -63.36
N ASN A 828 0.88 17.74 -62.99
CA ASN A 828 1.29 18.95 -63.69
C ASN A 828 1.97 18.61 -65.02
N GLU A 829 1.49 19.16 -66.14
CA GLU A 829 2.32 19.20 -67.34
C GLU A 829 3.49 20.14 -67.06
N ALA A 830 4.68 19.56 -66.90
CA ALA A 830 5.92 20.29 -67.11
C ALA A 830 6.01 20.57 -68.62
N SER A 831 6.24 21.85 -68.96
CA SER A 831 6.51 22.34 -70.32
C SER A 831 7.66 21.62 -71.00
#